data_AF-A0A1B8CUH4-F1
#
_entry.id   AF-A0A1B8CUH4-F1
#
_cell.length_a   1.000
_cell.length_b   1.000
_cell.length_c   1.000
_cell.angle_alpha   90.00
_cell.angle_beta   90.00
_cell.angle_gamma   90.00
#
_symmetry.space_group_name_H-M   'P 1'
#
loop_
_entity.id
_entity.type
_entity.pdbx_description
1 polymer ?
#
loop_
_entity_poly.entity_id
_entity_poly.type
_entity_poly.pdbx_seq_one_letter_code
_entity_poly.pdbx_strand_id
1 'polypeptide(L)'
;MYGQVLADLGFLSNGEVVVKNPSDFVGNVLGASESTTKGILASTVGKVLLIDEAYGLCGSLGESSTSDPYKTAVIDTIVAEVQSVPGDDRCVLLAGYKEQMEEMFQKVNPGLSRRFPLASAFVFEDFDDGEMAKIFDLKLGKLAFKTTDLGKRVAMDVLRRARNRPNFGNAGEVDILLDHAKARQQQRLNEGNGGDDRSRFEPIDFDEDFDRGERADTNVHLLFKGVIGCETIISQLEGYQNAARELKSMDMDPREEIPFNFLFRGPPGTGKTSTARKMGKVFYDMGFLAKADVVECSATELVGSYVGQTGPKVQKVLENALGRVLFIDEAYRLAGDGFAKEAMDEIVDCLTKLKYAQKLIVILAGYDDDINRLMAQNPGLTSRFPEAIIFRGLEPTDCLDLLIQLLRGRQLDMRKKKKDLDLSVLEVPAPTFKQETLNQFDTLSRIANWANARDVQTIAKGIFGLLLKAGAMKETIAVVTEDHVRTVLDSMISERNQRQDATNIRPNSLHSDMMAHIQAIQAPPPPRTSASSSSAMNTSEAETPQQLAKDVPLAAPANEVKRDSGVSDVVWEQLQRDKQAAEKKEEQYEKLIKASADAAITTKILQQREHASEQAFQQAIKHNKDQSILQEAKRLREEARLQHEKERRAQDELLAELERQRKAVEEERRKEAKAQQKLRTIGICPAGFRWIKQNGGYRCSAGGHFVTDSQLGL
;
A
#
# COMPACT_ATOMS: atom_id res chain seq x y z
N MET A 1 39.52 14.61 -3.46
CA MET A 1 40.43 13.96 -2.50
C MET A 1 40.84 12.57 -2.98
N TYR A 2 39.91 11.61 -3.10
CA TYR A 2 40.25 10.24 -3.51
C TYR A 2 41.00 10.17 -4.86
N GLY A 3 40.54 10.87 -5.90
CA GLY A 3 41.26 10.93 -7.18
C GLY A 3 42.66 11.52 -7.08
N GLN A 4 42.86 12.57 -6.28
CA GLN A 4 44.19 13.14 -6.04
C GLN A 4 45.13 12.13 -5.38
N VAL A 5 44.64 11.38 -4.39
CA VAL A 5 45.42 10.32 -3.73
C VAL A 5 45.86 9.26 -4.74
N LEU A 6 44.97 8.83 -5.66
CA LEU A 6 45.32 7.86 -6.69
C LEU A 6 46.36 8.40 -7.68
N ALA A 7 46.27 9.68 -8.04
CA ALA A 7 47.24 10.33 -8.90
C ALA A 7 48.61 10.46 -8.22
N ASP A 8 48.64 10.87 -6.95
CA ASP A 8 49.87 11.01 -6.16
C ASP A 8 50.57 9.65 -5.94
N LEU A 9 49.78 8.56 -5.84
CA LEU A 9 50.29 7.18 -5.76
C LEU A 9 50.74 6.61 -7.13
N GLY A 10 50.55 7.36 -8.22
CA GLY A 10 50.93 6.95 -9.57
C GLY A 10 50.00 5.91 -10.21
N PHE A 11 48.79 5.73 -9.67
CA PHE A 11 47.77 4.85 -10.26
C PHE A 11 46.96 5.51 -11.37
N LEU A 12 46.90 6.85 -11.38
CA LEU A 12 46.20 7.64 -12.38
C LEU A 12 47.09 8.77 -12.90
N SER A 13 47.01 9.06 -14.20
CA SER A 13 47.72 10.20 -14.79
C SER A 13 47.10 11.56 -14.43
N ASN A 14 45.83 11.59 -13.98
CA ASN A 14 45.10 12.79 -13.58
C ASN A 14 44.16 12.55 -12.37
N GLY A 15 44.27 13.36 -11.31
CA GLY A 15 43.45 13.20 -10.10
C GLY A 15 41.98 13.67 -10.22
N GLU A 16 41.56 14.13 -11.40
CA GLU A 16 40.22 14.69 -11.64
C GLU A 16 39.11 13.62 -11.50
N VAL A 17 37.97 14.04 -10.97
CA VAL A 17 36.78 13.18 -10.80
C VAL A 17 35.67 13.63 -11.74
N VAL A 18 35.19 12.72 -12.58
CA VAL A 18 34.05 12.89 -13.47
C VAL A 18 32.85 12.21 -12.84
N VAL A 19 31.81 12.97 -12.50
CA VAL A 19 30.56 12.44 -11.92
C VAL A 19 29.52 12.26 -13.03
N LYS A 20 28.85 11.11 -13.04
CA LYS A 20 27.78 10.76 -13.98
C LYS A 20 26.63 10.09 -13.26
N ASN A 21 25.41 10.35 -13.73
CA ASN A 21 24.19 9.68 -13.29
C ASN A 21 23.73 8.66 -14.33
N PRO A 22 22.84 7.70 -13.99
CA PRO A 22 22.36 6.69 -14.92
C PRO A 22 21.76 7.29 -16.20
N SER A 23 21.10 8.44 -16.10
CA SER A 23 20.52 9.18 -17.22
C SER A 23 21.55 9.65 -18.25
N ASP A 24 22.80 9.86 -17.85
CA ASP A 24 23.86 10.32 -18.75
C ASP A 24 24.35 9.23 -19.71
N PHE A 25 24.07 7.96 -19.38
CA PHE A 25 24.48 6.80 -20.17
C PHE A 25 23.37 6.29 -21.11
N VAL A 26 22.11 6.60 -20.81
CA VAL A 26 20.95 6.07 -21.55
C VAL A 26 20.66 6.94 -22.77
N GLY A 27 20.80 6.36 -23.96
CA GLY A 27 20.49 7.02 -25.22
C GLY A 27 19.04 6.77 -25.69
N ASN A 28 18.55 7.65 -26.56
CA ASN A 28 17.17 7.60 -27.09
C ASN A 28 16.96 6.58 -28.22
N VAL A 29 18.03 5.89 -28.66
CA VAL A 29 18.03 5.00 -29.84
C VAL A 29 18.88 3.76 -29.54
N LEU A 30 18.55 2.62 -30.15
CA LEU A 30 19.34 1.39 -30.05
C LEU A 30 20.80 1.65 -30.48
N GLY A 31 21.76 1.23 -29.64
CA GLY A 31 23.20 1.46 -29.83
C GLY A 31 23.71 2.83 -29.38
N ALA A 32 22.83 3.82 -29.15
CA ALA A 32 23.25 5.13 -28.64
C ALA A 32 23.78 5.06 -27.20
N SER A 33 23.17 4.22 -26.34
CA SER A 33 23.66 4.00 -24.98
C SER A 33 25.08 3.42 -24.95
N GLU A 34 25.38 2.46 -25.83
CA GLU A 34 26.70 1.86 -25.95
C GLU A 34 27.74 2.89 -26.43
N SER A 35 27.41 3.65 -27.48
CA SER A 35 28.30 4.69 -28.01
C SER A 35 28.57 5.79 -26.97
N THR A 36 27.54 6.22 -26.24
CA THR A 36 27.65 7.23 -25.19
C THR A 36 28.51 6.71 -24.04
N THR A 37 28.27 5.47 -23.60
CA THR A 37 29.05 4.82 -22.54
C THR A 37 30.52 4.70 -22.93
N LYS A 38 30.83 4.26 -24.17
CA LYS A 38 32.21 4.23 -24.69
C LYS A 38 32.85 5.61 -24.73
N GLY A 39 32.12 6.64 -25.15
CA GLY A 39 32.59 8.01 -25.16
C GLY A 39 32.92 8.53 -23.76
N ILE A 40 32.05 8.27 -22.78
CA ILE A 40 32.29 8.62 -21.37
C ILE A 40 33.53 7.89 -20.86
N LEU A 41 33.61 6.58 -21.06
CA LEU A 41 34.74 5.75 -20.62
C LEU A 41 36.07 6.20 -21.24
N ALA A 42 36.09 6.56 -22.52
CA ALA A 42 37.27 7.10 -23.19
C ALA A 42 37.68 8.48 -22.64
N SER A 43 36.72 9.34 -22.31
CA SER A 43 36.99 10.66 -21.70
C SER A 43 37.51 10.60 -20.25
N THR A 44 37.36 9.43 -19.61
CA THR A 44 37.77 9.19 -18.22
C THR A 44 39.14 8.52 -18.08
N VAL A 45 39.85 8.30 -19.19
CA VAL A 45 41.24 7.84 -19.14
C VAL A 45 42.07 8.90 -18.41
N GLY A 46 42.90 8.43 -17.49
CA GLY A 46 43.65 9.21 -16.54
C GLY A 46 42.85 9.65 -15.31
N LYS A 47 41.53 9.48 -15.26
CA LYS A 47 40.65 10.11 -14.25
C LYS A 47 39.88 9.09 -13.41
N VAL A 48 39.16 9.59 -12.39
CA VAL A 48 38.16 8.81 -11.65
C VAL A 48 36.77 9.07 -12.26
N LEU A 49 36.07 8.01 -12.67
CA LEU A 49 34.65 8.05 -13.03
C LEU A 49 33.81 7.62 -11.82
N LEU A 50 33.00 8.53 -11.28
CA LEU A 50 31.99 8.22 -10.27
C LEU A 50 30.62 8.12 -10.95
N ILE A 51 30.02 6.93 -10.89
CA ILE A 51 28.64 6.70 -11.27
C ILE A 51 27.81 6.75 -10.00
N ASP A 52 27.13 7.88 -9.79
CA ASP A 52 26.22 8.05 -8.66
C ASP A 52 24.88 7.36 -8.95
N GLU A 53 24.20 6.92 -7.90
CA GLU A 53 22.95 6.14 -7.99
C GLU A 53 23.02 4.98 -9.02
N ALA A 54 24.13 4.22 -9.02
CA ALA A 54 24.42 3.21 -10.04
C ALA A 54 23.33 2.13 -10.17
N TYR A 55 22.59 1.84 -9.09
CA TYR A 55 21.43 0.94 -9.11
C TYR A 55 20.33 1.39 -10.10
N GLY A 56 20.27 2.66 -10.48
CA GLY A 56 19.35 3.19 -11.49
C GLY A 56 19.64 2.69 -12.91
N LEU A 57 20.81 2.08 -13.14
CA LEU A 57 21.13 1.31 -14.35
C LEU A 57 20.46 -0.07 -14.35
N CYS A 58 19.86 -0.50 -13.24
CA CYS A 58 18.94 -1.64 -13.22
C CYS A 58 17.54 -1.18 -13.67
N GLY A 59 16.83 -2.01 -14.45
CA GLY A 59 15.42 -1.77 -14.80
C GLY A 59 14.54 -1.65 -13.56
N SER A 60 13.51 -0.79 -13.62
CA SER A 60 12.70 -0.43 -12.45
C SER A 60 11.98 -1.64 -11.84
N LEU A 61 12.05 -1.74 -10.52
CA LEU A 61 11.34 -2.72 -9.69
C LEU A 61 9.85 -2.36 -9.62
N GLY A 62 8.99 -3.09 -10.34
CA GLY A 62 7.55 -3.01 -10.07
C GLY A 62 6.61 -3.59 -11.12
N GLU A 63 6.93 -3.52 -12.41
CA GLU A 63 6.03 -3.99 -13.46
C GLU A 63 6.83 -4.57 -14.63
N SER A 64 6.50 -5.82 -15.00
CA SER A 64 7.09 -6.60 -16.09
C SER A 64 8.60 -6.86 -16.02
N SER A 65 8.97 -8.13 -16.04
CA SER A 65 10.34 -8.67 -16.06
C SER A 65 11.10 -8.39 -17.37
N THR A 66 10.86 -7.27 -18.04
CA THR A 66 11.61 -6.85 -19.22
C THR A 66 12.70 -5.88 -18.75
N SER A 67 13.93 -6.39 -18.61
CA SER A 67 15.11 -5.54 -18.40
C SER A 67 15.13 -4.47 -19.49
N ASP A 68 15.25 -3.20 -19.11
CA ASP A 68 15.37 -2.11 -20.07
C ASP A 68 16.61 -2.35 -20.95
N PRO A 69 16.45 -2.69 -22.24
CA PRO A 69 17.57 -3.09 -23.09
C PRO A 69 18.60 -1.96 -23.24
N TYR A 70 18.17 -0.69 -23.11
CA TYR A 70 19.08 0.45 -23.16
C TYR A 70 20.00 0.50 -21.95
N LYS A 71 19.50 0.15 -20.75
CA LYS A 71 20.29 0.15 -19.52
C LYS A 71 21.17 -1.09 -19.38
N THR A 72 20.68 -2.25 -19.80
CA THR A 72 21.49 -3.48 -19.86
C THR A 72 22.70 -3.29 -20.78
N ALA A 73 22.51 -2.64 -21.94
CA ALA A 73 23.60 -2.32 -22.86
C ALA A 73 24.69 -1.43 -22.23
N VAL A 74 24.32 -0.49 -21.34
CA VAL A 74 25.30 0.33 -20.60
C VAL A 74 26.17 -0.56 -19.71
N ILE A 75 25.55 -1.45 -18.92
CA ILE A 75 26.26 -2.33 -17.99
C ILE A 75 27.16 -3.30 -18.75
N ASP A 76 26.67 -3.90 -19.85
CA ASP A 76 27.46 -4.79 -20.69
C ASP A 76 28.66 -4.07 -21.31
N THR A 77 28.47 -2.82 -21.73
CA THR A 77 29.57 -1.98 -22.24
C THR A 77 30.59 -1.68 -21.15
N ILE A 78 30.16 -1.34 -19.92
CA ILE A 78 31.06 -1.12 -18.78
C ILE A 78 31.86 -2.40 -18.48
N VAL A 79 31.21 -3.57 -18.44
CA VAL A 79 31.88 -4.85 -18.17
C VAL A 79 32.88 -5.23 -19.28
N ALA A 80 32.59 -4.88 -20.53
CA ALA A 80 33.47 -5.14 -21.68
C ALA A 80 34.70 -4.22 -21.70
N GLU A 81 34.52 -2.93 -21.42
CA GLU A 81 35.55 -1.89 -21.53
C GLU A 81 36.36 -1.69 -20.24
N VAL A 82 35.79 -2.00 -19.07
CA VAL A 82 36.49 -1.94 -17.78
C VAL A 82 37.09 -3.31 -17.52
N GLN A 83 38.38 -3.44 -17.84
CA GLN A 83 39.16 -4.63 -17.54
C GLN A 83 39.88 -4.41 -16.21
N SER A 84 39.69 -5.30 -15.23
CA SER A 84 40.42 -5.28 -13.95
C SER A 84 41.86 -5.76 -14.11
N VAL A 85 42.60 -5.20 -15.08
CA VAL A 85 44.00 -5.53 -15.37
C VAL A 85 44.89 -4.52 -14.65
N PRO A 86 45.92 -4.96 -13.91
CA PRO A 86 46.90 -4.06 -13.32
C PRO A 86 47.55 -3.17 -14.40
N GLY A 87 47.45 -1.85 -14.24
CA GLY A 87 48.01 -0.86 -15.17
C GLY A 87 46.99 -0.13 -16.05
N ASP A 88 45.68 -0.37 -15.89
CA ASP A 88 44.65 0.49 -16.52
C ASP A 88 44.69 1.90 -15.89
N ASP A 89 44.81 2.93 -16.71
CA ASP A 89 44.90 4.34 -16.29
C ASP A 89 43.49 4.91 -16.08
N ARG A 90 42.67 4.27 -15.25
CA ARG A 90 41.28 4.68 -14.99
C ARG A 90 40.74 4.03 -13.73
N CYS A 91 40.01 4.79 -12.93
CA CYS A 91 39.30 4.27 -11.76
C CYS A 91 37.80 4.49 -11.93
N VAL A 92 36.99 3.44 -11.79
CA VAL A 92 35.52 3.51 -11.84
C VAL A 92 34.97 3.22 -10.45
N LEU A 93 34.12 4.11 -9.95
CA LEU A 93 33.42 4.00 -8.67
C LEU A 93 31.91 3.92 -8.94
N LEU A 94 31.26 2.93 -8.35
CA LEU A 94 29.81 2.80 -8.35
C LEU A 94 29.30 3.16 -6.95
N ALA A 95 28.48 4.21 -6.86
CA ALA A 95 27.86 4.63 -5.61
C ALA A 95 26.35 4.39 -5.63
N GLY A 96 25.79 4.05 -4.46
CA GLY A 96 24.37 3.75 -4.31
C GLY A 96 24.07 3.16 -2.95
N TYR A 97 22.79 2.95 -2.65
CA TYR A 97 22.38 2.35 -1.39
C TYR A 97 22.67 0.85 -1.38
N LYS A 98 23.13 0.32 -0.23
CA LYS A 98 23.58 -1.05 -0.07
C LYS A 98 22.58 -2.09 -0.60
N GLU A 99 21.33 -2.06 -0.15
CA GLU A 99 20.29 -3.04 -0.55
C GLU A 99 20.07 -3.03 -2.07
N GLN A 100 20.01 -1.85 -2.68
CA GLN A 100 19.72 -1.67 -4.11
C GLN A 100 20.93 -2.05 -4.98
N MET A 101 22.15 -1.82 -4.47
CA MET A 101 23.39 -2.29 -5.11
C MET A 101 23.50 -3.81 -5.04
N GLU A 102 23.26 -4.43 -3.89
CA GLU A 102 23.25 -5.90 -3.76
C GLU A 102 22.25 -6.53 -4.75
N GLU A 103 21.07 -5.94 -4.88
CA GLU A 103 20.05 -6.38 -5.83
C GLU A 103 20.47 -6.20 -7.30
N MET A 104 21.04 -5.04 -7.67
CA MET A 104 21.58 -4.79 -9.01
C MET A 104 22.63 -5.85 -9.40
N PHE A 105 23.54 -6.18 -8.48
CA PHE A 105 24.62 -7.13 -8.69
C PHE A 105 24.13 -8.58 -8.81
N GLN A 106 22.98 -8.91 -8.21
CA GLN A 106 22.35 -10.22 -8.36
C GLN A 106 21.59 -10.36 -9.69
N LYS A 107 21.01 -9.27 -10.21
CA LYS A 107 20.01 -9.35 -11.28
C LYS A 107 20.52 -9.05 -12.69
N VAL A 108 21.53 -8.19 -12.86
CA VAL A 108 21.84 -7.66 -14.21
C VAL A 108 22.85 -8.50 -14.99
N ASN A 109 24.10 -8.60 -14.53
CA ASN A 109 25.14 -9.34 -15.25
C ASN A 109 26.20 -9.88 -14.26
N PRO A 110 26.47 -11.20 -14.23
CA PRO A 110 27.51 -11.79 -13.38
C PRO A 110 28.91 -11.22 -13.61
N GLY A 111 29.18 -10.69 -14.80
CA GLY A 111 30.44 -10.03 -15.15
C GLY A 111 30.69 -8.76 -14.34
N LEU A 112 29.64 -8.04 -13.93
CA LEU A 112 29.76 -6.85 -13.08
C LEU A 112 30.32 -7.24 -11.70
N SER A 113 29.79 -8.30 -11.09
CA SER A 113 30.25 -8.82 -9.79
C SER A 113 31.70 -9.33 -9.81
N ARG A 114 32.20 -9.75 -10.99
CA ARG A 114 33.61 -10.13 -11.16
C ARG A 114 34.54 -8.91 -11.24
N ARG A 115 34.07 -7.78 -11.78
CA ARG A 115 34.85 -6.54 -11.92
C ARG A 115 34.79 -5.67 -10.67
N PHE A 116 33.66 -5.69 -9.98
CA PHE A 116 33.39 -4.94 -8.76
C PHE A 116 32.96 -5.91 -7.65
N PRO A 117 33.90 -6.60 -6.98
CA PRO A 117 33.53 -7.53 -5.91
C PRO A 117 32.85 -6.78 -4.75
N LEU A 118 31.62 -7.16 -4.39
CA LEU A 118 30.89 -6.57 -3.26
C LEU A 118 31.65 -6.73 -1.93
N ALA A 119 32.47 -7.78 -1.79
CA ALA A 119 33.31 -8.00 -0.61
C ALA A 119 34.39 -6.91 -0.41
N SER A 120 34.75 -6.18 -1.47
CA SER A 120 35.69 -5.04 -1.41
C SER A 120 34.99 -3.68 -1.41
N ALA A 121 33.65 -3.64 -1.30
CA ALA A 121 32.91 -2.39 -1.27
C ALA A 121 33.18 -1.62 0.02
N PHE A 122 33.36 -0.30 -0.11
CA PHE A 122 33.38 0.60 1.04
C PHE A 122 31.94 0.81 1.53
N VAL A 123 31.66 0.42 2.76
CA VAL A 123 30.35 0.63 3.40
C VAL A 123 30.47 1.83 4.33
N PHE A 124 29.72 2.88 4.03
CA PHE A 124 29.55 4.03 4.92
C PHE A 124 28.35 3.75 5.82
N GLU A 125 28.58 3.64 7.13
CA GLU A 125 27.50 3.45 8.09
C GLU A 125 26.74 4.76 8.34
N ASP A 126 25.49 4.64 8.79
CA ASP A 126 24.70 5.78 9.20
C ASP A 126 25.37 6.47 10.40
N PHE A 127 25.29 7.80 10.44
CA PHE A 127 25.88 8.55 11.55
C PHE A 127 25.16 8.26 12.86
N ASP A 128 25.93 7.99 13.91
CA ASP A 128 25.39 7.87 15.26
C ASP A 128 24.88 9.23 15.79
N ASP A 129 24.22 9.22 16.95
CA ASP A 129 23.66 10.45 17.52
C ASP A 129 24.73 11.49 17.89
N GLY A 130 25.92 11.05 18.28
CA GLY A 130 27.05 11.93 18.62
C GLY A 130 27.68 12.55 17.38
N GLU A 131 27.83 11.78 16.30
CA GLU A 131 28.28 12.23 14.99
C GLU A 131 27.26 13.20 14.38
N MET A 132 25.97 12.88 14.48
CA MET A 132 24.89 13.75 14.02
C MET A 132 24.90 15.10 14.75
N ALA A 133 25.14 15.09 16.07
CA ALA A 133 25.28 16.31 16.85
C ALA A 133 26.46 17.17 16.40
N LYS A 134 27.61 16.55 16.06
CA LYS A 134 28.78 17.26 15.51
C LYS A 134 28.50 17.85 14.12
N ILE A 135 27.82 17.09 13.25
CA ILE A 135 27.42 17.55 11.92
C ILE A 135 26.46 18.73 12.03
N PHE A 136 25.49 18.65 12.95
CA PHE A 136 24.56 19.73 13.25
C PHE A 136 25.30 20.99 13.70
N ASP A 137 26.20 20.91 14.68
CA ASP A 137 26.98 22.06 15.14
C ASP A 137 27.82 22.69 14.00
N LEU A 138 28.46 21.84 13.18
CA LEU A 138 29.27 22.28 12.04
C LEU A 138 28.43 23.02 10.99
N LYS A 139 27.26 22.48 10.65
CA LYS A 139 26.35 23.09 9.66
C LYS A 139 25.69 24.36 10.20
N LEU A 140 25.32 24.37 11.48
CA LEU A 140 24.78 25.53 12.16
C LEU A 140 25.80 26.69 12.16
N GLY A 141 27.07 26.38 12.47
CA GLY A 141 28.17 27.35 12.42
C GLY A 141 28.44 27.90 11.02
N LYS A 142 28.37 27.07 9.97
CA LYS A 142 28.49 27.52 8.58
C LYS A 142 27.38 28.49 8.16
N LEU A 143 26.18 28.32 8.69
CA LEU A 143 25.05 29.21 8.46
C LEU A 143 25.09 30.47 9.35
N ALA A 144 26.08 30.59 10.24
CA ALA A 144 26.21 31.65 11.24
C ALA A 144 25.00 31.75 12.20
N PHE A 145 24.30 30.64 12.43
CA PHE A 145 23.23 30.57 13.43
C PHE A 145 23.75 30.02 14.76
N LYS A 146 22.99 30.26 15.82
CA LYS A 146 23.19 29.64 17.14
C LYS A 146 21.89 29.03 17.65
N THR A 147 22.01 28.09 18.57
CA THR A 147 20.86 27.51 19.27
C THR A 147 21.19 27.33 20.75
N THR A 148 20.16 27.06 21.56
CA THR A 148 20.32 26.69 22.97
C THR A 148 20.61 25.20 23.12
N ASP A 149 21.09 24.77 24.29
CA ASP A 149 21.23 23.34 24.60
C ASP A 149 19.88 22.60 24.52
N LEU A 150 18.78 23.28 24.86
CA LEU A 150 17.44 22.76 24.66
C LEU A 150 17.11 22.61 23.17
N GLY A 151 17.36 23.64 22.35
CA GLY A 151 17.13 23.57 20.90
C GLY A 151 17.98 22.50 20.21
N LYS A 152 19.21 22.29 20.67
CA LYS A 152 20.06 21.19 20.19
C LYS A 152 19.48 19.82 20.54
N ARG A 153 19.01 19.62 21.78
CA ARG A 153 18.32 18.38 22.18
C ARG A 153 17.09 18.11 21.32
N VAL A 154 16.27 19.14 21.09
CA VAL A 154 15.08 19.04 20.24
C VAL A 154 15.45 18.69 18.79
N ALA A 155 16.48 19.31 18.24
CA ALA A 155 16.99 18.96 16.91
C ALA A 155 17.41 17.49 16.83
N MET A 156 18.13 16.98 17.84
CA MET A 156 18.51 15.56 17.90
C MET A 156 17.29 14.64 17.99
N ASP A 157 16.27 14.99 18.78
CA ASP A 157 15.03 14.21 18.89
C ASP A 157 14.23 14.18 17.57
N VAL A 158 14.26 15.27 16.80
CA VAL A 158 13.68 15.29 15.44
C VAL A 158 14.45 14.33 14.53
N LEU A 159 15.79 14.38 14.55
CA LEU A 159 16.63 13.51 13.72
C LEU A 159 16.49 12.03 14.09
N ARG A 160 16.43 11.70 15.39
CA ARG A 160 16.15 10.34 15.89
C ARG A 160 14.84 9.79 15.34
N ARG A 161 13.77 10.60 15.32
CA ARG A 161 12.48 10.20 14.74
C ARG A 161 12.53 10.14 13.22
N ALA A 162 13.28 11.02 12.57
CA ALA A 162 13.48 10.98 11.13
C ALA A 162 14.24 9.71 10.69
N ARG A 163 15.15 9.18 11.51
CA ARG A 163 15.85 7.91 11.28
C ARG A 163 14.90 6.69 11.22
N ASN A 164 13.69 6.81 11.76
CA ASN A 164 12.67 5.76 11.67
C ASN A 164 11.93 5.78 10.32
N ARG A 165 12.11 6.82 9.48
CA ARG A 165 11.45 6.94 8.17
C ARG A 165 12.23 6.20 7.08
N PRO A 166 11.57 5.77 5.99
CA PRO A 166 12.28 5.24 4.84
C PRO A 166 13.19 6.32 4.24
N ASN A 167 14.33 5.91 3.68
CA ASN A 167 15.29 6.78 2.98
C ASN A 167 15.83 7.95 3.83
N PHE A 168 16.18 7.68 5.09
CA PHE A 168 16.82 8.68 5.95
C PHE A 168 18.11 9.22 5.32
N GLY A 169 18.18 10.54 5.12
CA GLY A 169 19.25 11.18 4.34
C GLY A 169 20.56 11.44 5.10
N ASN A 170 20.75 10.91 6.32
CA ASN A 170 21.91 11.14 7.17
C ASN A 170 22.22 12.65 7.33
N ALA A 171 23.42 13.10 6.95
CA ALA A 171 23.80 14.51 7.00
C ALA A 171 22.85 15.40 6.18
N GLY A 172 22.26 14.89 5.10
CA GLY A 172 21.24 15.62 4.32
C GLY A 172 19.98 15.90 5.12
N GLU A 173 19.59 15.02 6.05
CA GLU A 173 18.45 15.26 6.93
C GLU A 173 18.69 16.46 7.86
N VAL A 174 19.95 16.70 8.25
CA VAL A 174 20.33 17.89 9.02
C VAL A 174 20.11 19.16 8.20
N ASP A 175 20.38 19.15 6.89
CA ASP A 175 20.10 20.30 6.02
C ASP A 175 18.59 20.55 5.94
N ILE A 176 17.82 19.49 5.71
CA ILE A 176 16.34 19.56 5.67
C ILE A 176 15.80 20.14 6.98
N LEU A 177 16.29 19.67 8.12
CA LEU A 177 15.90 20.19 9.43
C LEU A 177 16.23 21.67 9.58
N LEU A 178 17.44 22.09 9.21
CA LEU A 178 17.87 23.48 9.31
C LEU A 178 17.09 24.39 8.36
N ASP A 179 16.74 23.92 7.17
CA ASP A 179 15.92 24.68 6.22
C ASP A 179 14.47 24.84 6.70
N HIS A 180 13.89 23.80 7.31
CA HIS A 180 12.61 23.92 8.01
C HIS A 180 12.72 24.90 9.19
N ALA A 181 13.79 24.82 9.98
CA ALA A 181 14.00 25.74 11.10
C ALA A 181 14.11 27.20 10.65
N LYS A 182 14.81 27.49 9.54
CA LYS A 182 14.84 28.83 8.93
C LYS A 182 13.46 29.31 8.52
N ALA A 183 12.68 28.45 7.84
CA ALA A 183 11.34 28.80 7.40
C ALA A 183 10.42 29.15 8.58
N ARG A 184 10.45 28.34 9.66
CA ARG A 184 9.67 28.60 10.88
C ARG A 184 10.13 29.83 11.63
N GLN A 185 11.44 30.03 11.76
CA GLN A 185 12.01 31.23 12.38
C GLN A 185 11.55 32.49 11.64
N GLN A 186 11.56 32.46 10.30
CA GLN A 186 11.07 33.57 9.48
C GLN A 186 9.58 33.82 9.69
N GLN A 187 8.76 32.76 9.81
CA GLN A 187 7.34 32.89 10.13
C GLN A 187 7.13 33.54 11.51
N ARG A 188 7.82 33.06 12.56
CA ARG A 188 7.74 33.64 13.91
C ARG A 188 8.14 35.12 13.93
N LEU A 189 9.22 35.48 13.21
CA LEU A 189 9.69 36.87 13.11
C LEU A 189 8.66 37.77 12.41
N ASN A 190 7.97 37.27 11.39
CA ASN A 190 6.91 38.00 10.69
C ASN A 190 5.66 38.20 11.58
N GLU A 191 5.36 37.24 12.46
CA GLU A 191 4.22 37.29 13.40
C GLU A 191 4.48 38.19 14.62
N GLY A 192 5.67 38.79 14.74
CA GLY A 192 6.01 39.71 15.84
C GLY A 192 6.34 39.02 17.18
N ASN A 193 6.42 37.69 17.18
CA ASN A 193 6.70 36.86 18.36
C ASN A 193 8.21 36.55 18.54
N GLY A 194 9.10 37.13 17.73
CA GLY A 194 10.54 36.88 17.80
C GLY A 194 11.30 37.96 18.56
N GLY A 195 12.18 37.56 19.48
CA GLY A 195 13.18 38.45 20.06
C GLY A 195 14.11 39.05 19.01
N ASP A 196 14.87 40.09 19.40
CA ASP A 196 15.69 40.93 18.50
C ASP A 196 16.82 40.16 17.77
N ASP A 197 17.15 38.94 18.21
CA ASP A 197 18.23 38.12 17.65
C ASP A 197 17.79 37.25 16.47
N ARG A 198 17.92 37.79 15.26
CA ARG A 198 17.66 37.08 13.99
C ARG A 198 18.66 35.95 13.69
N SER A 199 19.76 35.84 14.43
CA SER A 199 20.80 34.83 14.22
C SER A 199 20.63 33.58 15.09
N ARG A 200 19.51 33.48 15.82
CA ARG A 200 19.27 32.39 16.77
C ARG A 200 18.02 31.60 16.44
N PHE A 201 18.16 30.27 16.46
CA PHE A 201 17.04 29.36 16.49
C PHE A 201 16.60 29.09 17.92
N GLU A 202 15.28 29.04 18.11
CA GLU A 202 14.64 28.57 19.33
C GLU A 202 14.16 27.12 19.15
N PRO A 203 13.89 26.38 20.25
CA PRO A 203 13.38 25.01 20.18
C PRO A 203 12.18 24.84 19.24
N ILE A 204 11.27 25.82 19.23
CA ILE A 204 10.06 25.82 18.40
C ILE A 204 10.35 25.87 16.88
N ASP A 205 11.52 26.38 16.47
CA ASP A 205 11.90 26.45 15.05
C ASP A 205 12.21 25.05 14.50
N PHE A 206 12.86 24.21 15.32
CA PHE A 206 13.13 22.83 14.95
C PHE A 206 11.85 21.99 14.97
N ASP A 207 10.99 22.24 15.95
CA ASP A 207 9.79 21.46 16.18
C ASP A 207 8.72 22.24 16.94
N GLU A 208 7.54 22.42 16.33
CA GLU A 208 6.41 23.11 16.96
C GLU A 208 5.86 22.38 18.19
N ASP A 209 6.07 21.05 18.24
CA ASP A 209 5.67 20.18 19.32
C ASP A 209 6.88 19.73 20.16
N PHE A 210 7.94 20.54 20.24
CA PHE A 210 9.18 20.16 20.94
C PHE A 210 8.96 19.72 22.39
N ASP A 211 8.00 20.35 23.06
CA ASP A 211 7.57 20.09 24.43
C ASP A 211 6.53 18.95 24.52
N ARG A 212 6.19 18.20 23.45
CA ARG A 212 5.23 17.07 23.49
C ARG A 212 5.44 16.07 24.64
N GLY A 213 6.69 15.82 25.03
CA GLY A 213 7.04 14.93 26.14
C GLY A 213 6.80 15.55 27.52
N GLU A 214 6.79 16.88 27.61
CA GLU A 214 6.43 17.67 28.80
C GLU A 214 4.94 18.07 28.79
N ARG A 215 4.34 18.27 27.60
CA ARG A 215 2.89 18.32 27.32
C ARG A 215 2.25 16.95 27.51
N ALA A 216 2.80 16.08 28.36
CA ALA A 216 2.21 14.81 28.79
C ALA A 216 0.93 14.99 29.64
N ASP A 217 0.23 16.09 29.41
CA ASP A 217 -1.19 16.28 29.58
C ASP A 217 -1.89 16.29 28.20
N THR A 218 -1.38 15.55 27.21
CA THR A 218 -2.27 14.83 26.29
C THR A 218 -3.04 13.87 27.17
N ASN A 219 -4.02 14.41 27.85
CA ASN A 219 -4.86 13.74 28.80
C ASN A 219 -5.48 12.62 27.97
N VAL A 220 -5.01 11.38 28.16
CA VAL A 220 -5.48 10.23 27.38
C VAL A 220 -7.00 10.18 27.53
N HIS A 221 -7.48 10.52 28.72
CA HIS A 221 -8.87 10.75 29.01
C HIS A 221 -9.56 11.82 28.11
N LEU A 222 -8.90 12.91 27.72
CA LEU A 222 -9.43 13.88 26.74
C LEU A 222 -9.42 13.33 25.32
N LEU A 223 -8.39 12.58 24.91
CA LEU A 223 -8.37 11.91 23.61
C LEU A 223 -9.49 10.88 23.48
N PHE A 224 -9.78 10.18 24.57
CA PHE A 224 -10.84 9.19 24.67
C PHE A 224 -12.18 9.76 25.16
N LYS A 225 -12.28 11.08 25.35
CA LYS A 225 -13.54 11.74 25.76
C LYS A 225 -14.65 11.46 24.75
N GLY A 226 -15.77 10.92 25.24
CA GLY A 226 -16.90 10.52 24.40
C GLY A 226 -16.71 9.20 23.65
N VAL A 227 -15.71 8.39 24.01
CA VAL A 227 -15.66 6.97 23.65
C VAL A 227 -15.96 6.19 24.91
N ILE A 228 -17.02 5.38 24.84
CA ILE A 228 -17.59 4.65 25.98
C ILE A 228 -17.03 3.22 25.97
N GLY A 229 -16.73 2.65 27.15
CA GLY A 229 -16.30 1.26 27.30
C GLY A 229 -14.82 1.02 26.98
N CYS A 230 -13.97 2.03 27.15
CA CYS A 230 -12.53 1.97 26.87
C CYS A 230 -11.66 2.27 28.10
N GLU A 231 -12.20 2.20 29.30
CA GLU A 231 -11.56 2.62 30.56
C GLU A 231 -10.30 1.79 30.86
N THR A 232 -10.36 0.48 30.60
CA THR A 232 -9.19 -0.41 30.77
C THR A 232 -8.07 -0.08 29.78
N ILE A 233 -8.44 0.30 28.56
CA ILE A 233 -7.47 0.66 27.50
C ILE A 233 -6.81 1.99 27.84
N ILE A 234 -7.59 2.96 28.34
CA ILE A 234 -7.08 4.25 28.80
C ILE A 234 -6.04 4.03 29.91
N SER A 235 -6.37 3.21 30.92
CA SER A 235 -5.43 2.90 32.01
C SER A 235 -4.14 2.21 31.53
N GLN A 236 -4.23 1.29 30.56
CA GLN A 236 -3.05 0.66 29.96
C GLN A 236 -2.17 1.67 29.22
N LEU A 237 -2.78 2.55 28.40
CA LEU A 237 -2.03 3.57 27.64
C LEU A 237 -1.40 4.62 28.57
N GLU A 238 -2.08 5.01 29.65
CA GLU A 238 -1.52 5.85 30.71
C GLU A 238 -0.34 5.17 31.42
N GLY A 239 -0.42 3.85 31.63
CA GLY A 239 0.69 3.04 32.12
C GLY A 239 1.93 3.16 31.24
N TYR A 240 1.78 3.02 29.91
CA TYR A 240 2.91 3.17 28.98
C TYR A 240 3.47 4.60 28.96
N GLN A 241 2.61 5.62 29.04
CA GLN A 241 3.07 7.01 29.11
C GLN A 241 3.89 7.27 30.38
N ASN A 242 3.44 6.74 31.53
CA ASN A 242 4.15 6.91 32.79
C ASN A 242 5.49 6.18 32.78
N ALA A 243 5.52 4.92 32.30
CA ALA A 243 6.76 4.17 32.15
C ALA A 243 7.75 4.88 31.21
N ALA A 244 7.27 5.41 30.08
CA ALA A 244 8.10 6.18 29.16
C ALA A 244 8.73 7.40 29.82
N ARG A 245 7.96 8.10 30.67
CA ARG A 245 8.42 9.28 31.39
C ARG A 245 9.49 8.93 32.43
N GLU A 246 9.25 7.89 33.21
CA GLU A 246 10.19 7.42 34.24
C GLU A 246 11.52 7.00 33.61
N LEU A 247 11.48 6.20 32.54
CA LEU A 247 12.69 5.77 31.83
C LEU A 247 13.48 6.94 31.24
N LYS A 248 12.82 7.92 30.63
CA LYS A 248 13.47 9.14 30.14
C LYS A 248 14.10 9.96 31.26
N SER A 249 13.45 10.02 32.44
CA SER A 249 14.00 10.74 33.60
C SER A 249 15.26 10.09 34.15
N MET A 250 15.45 8.79 33.89
CA MET A 250 16.62 7.99 34.25
C MET A 250 17.66 7.90 33.12
N ASP A 251 17.49 8.64 32.02
CA ASP A 251 18.35 8.60 30.82
C ASP A 251 18.46 7.20 30.18
N MET A 252 17.41 6.38 30.35
CA MET A 252 17.28 5.06 29.73
C MET A 252 16.39 5.15 28.48
N ASP A 253 16.64 4.32 27.47
CA ASP A 253 15.80 4.27 26.27
C ASP A 253 14.46 3.58 26.58
N PRO A 254 13.31 4.28 26.50
CA PRO A 254 12.02 3.67 26.77
C PRO A 254 11.60 2.62 25.74
N ARG A 255 12.27 2.55 24.58
CA ARG A 255 11.94 1.62 23.50
C ARG A 255 12.19 0.16 23.87
N GLU A 256 13.03 -0.10 24.87
CA GLU A 256 13.37 -1.45 25.32
C GLU A 256 12.24 -2.08 26.17
N GLU A 257 11.52 -1.27 26.94
CA GLU A 257 10.48 -1.74 27.87
C GLU A 257 9.06 -1.64 27.31
N ILE A 258 8.82 -0.69 26.39
CA ILE A 258 7.47 -0.44 25.86
C ILE A 258 7.20 -1.33 24.63
N PRO A 259 6.06 -2.04 24.57
CA PRO A 259 5.74 -2.86 23.43
C PRO A 259 5.46 -2.01 22.17
N PHE A 260 5.92 -2.52 21.01
CA PHE A 260 5.64 -1.92 19.69
C PHE A 260 4.65 -2.74 18.85
N ASN A 261 4.33 -3.95 19.28
CA ASN A 261 3.48 -4.88 18.57
C ASN A 261 2.29 -5.26 19.45
N PHE A 262 1.09 -5.01 18.97
CA PHE A 262 -0.15 -5.16 19.73
C PHE A 262 -1.16 -6.03 19.02
N LEU A 263 -1.94 -6.73 19.82
CA LEU A 263 -3.01 -7.59 19.35
C LEU A 263 -4.36 -7.08 19.85
N PHE A 264 -5.21 -6.63 18.93
CA PHE A 264 -6.53 -6.10 19.25
C PHE A 264 -7.57 -7.21 19.09
N ARG A 265 -8.17 -7.62 20.21
CA ARG A 265 -9.14 -8.71 20.25
C ARG A 265 -10.49 -8.19 20.72
N GLY A 266 -11.57 -8.60 20.07
CA GLY A 266 -12.91 -8.36 20.59
C GLY A 266 -13.99 -8.27 19.50
N PRO A 267 -15.27 -8.14 19.88
CA PRO A 267 -16.41 -8.13 18.97
C PRO A 267 -16.40 -7.00 17.92
N PRO A 268 -17.16 -7.10 16.82
CA PRO A 268 -17.23 -6.03 15.82
C PRO A 268 -17.88 -4.78 16.41
N GLY A 269 -17.44 -3.61 15.94
CA GLY A 269 -18.01 -2.32 16.35
C GLY A 269 -17.67 -1.89 17.78
N THR A 270 -16.64 -2.46 18.41
CA THR A 270 -16.13 -2.02 19.73
C THR A 270 -15.08 -0.90 19.65
N GLY A 271 -14.84 -0.34 18.45
CA GLY A 271 -13.96 0.82 18.30
C GLY A 271 -12.46 0.51 18.09
N LYS A 272 -12.08 -0.73 17.74
CA LYS A 272 -10.69 -1.13 17.43
C LYS A 272 -9.95 -0.15 16.50
N THR A 273 -10.50 0.12 15.32
CA THR A 273 -9.91 1.06 14.34
C THR A 273 -9.82 2.48 14.89
N SER A 274 -10.83 2.93 15.64
CA SER A 274 -10.80 4.26 16.26
C SER A 274 -9.74 4.38 17.35
N THR A 275 -9.53 3.30 18.11
CA THR A 275 -8.52 3.24 19.17
C THR A 275 -7.12 3.21 18.60
N ALA A 276 -6.89 2.49 17.49
CA ALA A 276 -5.61 2.51 16.78
C ALA A 276 -5.20 3.93 16.35
N ARG A 277 -6.15 4.74 15.84
CA ARG A 277 -5.91 6.16 15.50
C ARG A 277 -5.53 7.02 16.70
N LYS A 278 -6.21 6.83 17.83
CA LYS A 278 -5.89 7.56 19.07
C LYS A 278 -4.54 7.13 19.64
N MET A 279 -4.25 5.84 19.59
CA MET A 279 -2.97 5.28 20.00
C MET A 279 -1.81 5.84 19.17
N GLY A 280 -1.99 6.04 17.85
CA GLY A 280 -0.99 6.72 17.01
C GLY A 280 -0.64 8.11 17.53
N LYS A 281 -1.63 8.87 18.01
CA LYS A 281 -1.38 10.16 18.67
C LYS A 281 -0.65 10.02 20.01
N VAL A 282 -1.05 9.06 20.85
CA VAL A 282 -0.37 8.78 22.13
C VAL A 282 1.11 8.45 21.92
N PHE A 283 1.44 7.57 20.97
CA PHE A 283 2.83 7.18 20.67
C PHE A 283 3.63 8.27 19.95
N TYR A 284 2.97 9.15 19.20
CA TYR A 284 3.58 10.36 18.64
C TYR A 284 3.95 11.36 19.75
N ASP A 285 3.04 11.59 20.70
CA ASP A 285 3.27 12.51 21.83
C ASP A 285 4.37 11.97 22.77
N MET A 286 4.46 10.64 22.95
CA MET A 286 5.59 10.00 23.63
C MET A 286 6.92 10.14 22.88
N GLY A 287 6.91 10.55 21.60
CA GLY A 287 8.10 10.76 20.78
C GLY A 287 8.65 9.50 20.10
N PHE A 288 7.91 8.39 20.08
CA PHE A 288 8.35 7.17 19.40
C PHE A 288 8.11 7.22 17.89
N LEU A 289 6.99 7.83 17.49
CA LEU A 289 6.56 7.95 16.10
C LEU A 289 6.94 9.30 15.50
N ALA A 290 7.17 9.30 14.19
CA ALA A 290 7.48 10.51 13.43
C ALA A 290 6.21 11.25 12.97
N LYS A 291 5.06 10.55 12.91
CA LYS A 291 3.72 11.10 12.64
C LYS A 291 2.66 10.33 13.43
N ALA A 292 1.57 11.00 13.80
CA ALA A 292 0.44 10.39 14.52
C ALA A 292 -0.51 9.57 13.62
N ASP A 293 -0.29 9.57 12.31
CA ASP A 293 -1.19 8.95 11.35
C ASP A 293 -1.10 7.41 11.35
N VAL A 294 -2.23 6.75 11.08
CA VAL A 294 -2.33 5.30 10.93
C VAL A 294 -2.39 4.91 9.46
N VAL A 295 -1.67 3.86 9.10
CA VAL A 295 -1.80 3.14 7.83
C VAL A 295 -2.74 1.97 8.06
N GLU A 296 -3.96 2.08 7.58
CA GLU A 296 -4.96 1.01 7.64
C GLU A 296 -4.77 0.09 6.43
N CYS A 297 -4.66 -1.22 6.70
CA CYS A 297 -4.48 -2.24 5.68
C CYS A 297 -5.40 -3.43 6.00
N SER A 298 -6.00 -4.02 4.97
CA SER A 298 -6.73 -5.28 5.14
C SER A 298 -5.81 -6.47 4.88
N ALA A 299 -6.08 -7.61 5.53
CA ALA A 299 -5.36 -8.86 5.28
C ALA A 299 -5.27 -9.23 3.78
N THR A 300 -6.29 -8.89 2.99
CA THR A 300 -6.33 -9.16 1.55
C THR A 300 -5.35 -8.32 0.72
N GLU A 301 -4.96 -7.14 1.21
CA GLU A 301 -3.98 -6.29 0.52
C GLU A 301 -2.56 -6.82 0.66
N LEU A 302 -2.29 -7.55 1.74
CA LEU A 302 -0.99 -8.17 2.03
C LEU A 302 -0.77 -9.43 1.17
N VAL A 303 -1.84 -10.13 0.80
CA VAL A 303 -1.76 -11.40 0.07
C VAL A 303 -1.59 -11.15 -1.44
N GLY A 304 -0.61 -11.83 -2.04
CA GLY A 304 -0.37 -11.82 -3.49
C GLY A 304 -1.49 -12.54 -4.27
N SER A 305 -1.72 -12.13 -5.52
CA SER A 305 -2.56 -12.90 -6.45
C SER A 305 -1.79 -14.06 -7.09
N TYR A 306 -0.46 -14.03 -7.00
CA TYR A 306 0.46 -14.98 -7.58
C TYR A 306 1.59 -15.31 -6.59
N VAL A 307 2.16 -16.51 -6.70
CA VAL A 307 3.32 -16.97 -5.91
C VAL A 307 4.48 -15.97 -6.04
N GLY A 308 5.09 -15.60 -4.91
CA GLY A 308 6.24 -14.70 -4.86
C GLY A 308 5.91 -13.21 -4.91
N GLN A 309 4.63 -12.81 -4.99
CA GLN A 309 4.23 -11.40 -4.86
C GLN A 309 3.91 -10.99 -3.43
N THR A 310 3.59 -11.94 -2.56
CA THR A 310 3.17 -11.68 -1.18
C THR A 310 4.28 -11.01 -0.38
N GLY A 311 5.51 -11.54 -0.41
CA GLY A 311 6.65 -10.97 0.32
C GLY A 311 6.89 -9.48 0.00
N PRO A 312 7.10 -9.11 -1.29
CA PRO A 312 7.29 -7.70 -1.67
C PRO A 312 6.11 -6.78 -1.31
N LYS A 313 4.87 -7.28 -1.36
CA LYS A 313 3.69 -6.50 -0.94
C LYS A 313 3.73 -6.19 0.55
N VAL A 314 4.02 -7.19 1.39
CA VAL A 314 4.15 -7.02 2.84
C VAL A 314 5.25 -6.00 3.15
N GLN A 315 6.43 -6.16 2.56
CA GLN A 315 7.54 -5.22 2.76
C GLN A 315 7.14 -3.78 2.39
N LYS A 316 6.49 -3.59 1.24
CA LYS A 316 6.02 -2.26 0.81
C LYS A 316 5.02 -1.64 1.79
N VAL A 317 4.11 -2.44 2.36
CA VAL A 317 3.16 -1.94 3.37
C VAL A 317 3.87 -1.56 4.66
N LEU A 318 4.85 -2.37 5.10
CA LEU A 318 5.65 -2.06 6.29
C LEU A 318 6.53 -0.82 6.09
N GLU A 319 7.16 -0.67 4.93
CA GLU A 319 7.93 0.52 4.56
C GLU A 319 7.08 1.78 4.56
N ASN A 320 5.84 1.70 4.06
CA ASN A 320 4.88 2.81 4.11
C ASN A 320 4.46 3.18 5.54
N ALA A 321 4.53 2.22 6.48
CA ALA A 321 4.15 2.40 7.87
C ALA A 321 5.33 2.74 8.80
N LEU A 322 6.56 2.82 8.29
CA LEU A 322 7.74 3.23 9.05
C LEU A 322 7.55 4.62 9.68
N GLY A 323 7.80 4.72 10.99
CA GLY A 323 7.57 5.93 11.78
C GLY A 323 6.09 6.24 12.07
N ARG A 324 5.17 5.31 11.79
CA ARG A 324 3.71 5.42 11.94
C ARG A 324 3.13 4.16 12.60
N VAL A 325 1.81 4.11 12.73
CA VAL A 325 1.07 2.90 13.15
C VAL A 325 0.60 2.14 11.90
N LEU A 326 0.89 0.84 11.83
CA LEU A 326 0.31 -0.10 10.88
C LEU A 326 -0.86 -0.84 11.55
N PHE A 327 -2.08 -0.65 11.04
CA PHE A 327 -3.27 -1.33 11.52
C PHE A 327 -3.74 -2.35 10.48
N ILE A 328 -3.66 -3.64 10.81
CA ILE A 328 -4.10 -4.74 9.97
C ILE A 328 -5.45 -5.24 10.49
N ASP A 329 -6.53 -4.91 9.79
CA ASP A 329 -7.87 -5.38 10.15
C ASP A 329 -8.15 -6.78 9.59
N GLU A 330 -9.02 -7.51 10.29
CA GLU A 330 -9.40 -8.88 9.94
C GLU A 330 -8.19 -9.81 9.76
N ALA A 331 -7.19 -9.68 10.64
CA ALA A 331 -5.91 -10.39 10.58
C ALA A 331 -6.05 -11.92 10.54
N TYR A 332 -7.17 -12.46 10.99
CA TYR A 332 -7.50 -13.89 10.93
C TYR A 332 -7.57 -14.44 9.51
N ARG A 333 -7.79 -13.60 8.50
CA ARG A 333 -7.71 -14.04 7.09
C ARG A 333 -6.28 -14.43 6.70
N LEU A 334 -5.29 -13.99 7.46
CA LEU A 334 -3.90 -14.40 7.30
C LEU A 334 -3.61 -15.79 7.90
N ALA A 335 -4.57 -16.37 8.65
CA ALA A 335 -4.55 -17.75 9.17
C ALA A 335 -5.00 -18.81 8.13
N GLY A 336 -5.08 -18.42 6.85
CA GLY A 336 -5.58 -19.23 5.74
C GLY A 336 -4.48 -20.00 4.98
N ASP A 337 -4.77 -20.26 3.70
CA ASP A 337 -3.98 -21.09 2.77
C ASP A 337 -2.53 -20.59 2.57
N GLY A 338 -1.72 -21.32 1.78
CA GLY A 338 -0.26 -21.10 1.65
C GLY A 338 0.21 -19.65 1.44
N PHE A 339 -0.52 -18.83 0.68
CA PHE A 339 -0.18 -17.41 0.47
C PHE A 339 -0.41 -16.52 1.70
N ALA A 340 -1.46 -16.82 2.48
CA ALA A 340 -1.75 -16.10 3.73
C ALA A 340 -0.68 -16.40 4.78
N LYS A 341 -0.23 -17.66 4.84
CA LYS A 341 0.91 -18.06 5.67
C LYS A 341 2.22 -17.39 5.24
N GLU A 342 2.51 -17.33 3.95
CA GLU A 342 3.68 -16.61 3.40
C GLU A 342 3.67 -15.13 3.86
N ALA A 343 2.52 -14.46 3.82
CA ALA A 343 2.39 -13.08 4.29
C ALA A 343 2.72 -12.97 5.79
N MET A 344 2.23 -13.89 6.60
CA MET A 344 2.50 -13.89 8.04
C MET A 344 3.96 -14.14 8.37
N ASP A 345 4.58 -15.11 7.71
CA ASP A 345 5.99 -15.44 7.91
C ASP A 345 6.86 -14.23 7.51
N GLU A 346 6.52 -13.53 6.43
CA GLU A 346 7.21 -12.30 6.04
C GLU A 346 7.00 -11.15 7.04
N ILE A 347 5.80 -10.98 7.61
CA ILE A 347 5.56 -9.97 8.67
C ILE A 347 6.46 -10.28 9.87
N VAL A 348 6.49 -11.54 10.33
CA VAL A 348 7.30 -11.94 11.48
C VAL A 348 8.79 -11.74 11.19
N ASP A 349 9.25 -12.12 10.00
CA ASP A 349 10.63 -11.90 9.58
C ASP A 349 10.98 -10.41 9.55
N CYS A 350 10.14 -9.58 8.93
CA CYS A 350 10.34 -8.13 8.90
C CYS A 350 10.38 -7.51 10.30
N LEU A 351 9.52 -7.94 11.22
CA LEU A 351 9.52 -7.45 12.61
C LEU A 351 10.82 -7.77 13.37
N THR A 352 11.61 -8.76 12.93
CA THR A 352 12.92 -9.07 13.53
C THR A 352 14.07 -8.26 12.92
N LYS A 353 13.91 -7.72 11.71
CA LYS A 353 14.93 -6.91 11.04
C LYS A 353 15.06 -5.55 11.72
N LEU A 354 16.30 -5.09 11.95
CA LEU A 354 16.62 -3.75 12.50
C LEU A 354 16.06 -2.59 11.66
N LYS A 355 15.69 -2.85 10.40
CA LYS A 355 15.01 -1.90 9.52
C LYS A 355 13.61 -1.52 10.05
N TYR A 356 12.91 -2.45 10.70
CA TYR A 356 11.52 -2.25 11.15
C TYR A 356 11.35 -2.34 12.67
N ALA A 357 12.18 -3.13 13.35
CA ALA A 357 12.10 -3.32 14.80
C ALA A 357 12.10 -1.98 15.55
N GLN A 358 11.09 -1.77 16.41
CA GLN A 358 10.89 -0.55 17.22
C GLN A 358 10.78 0.76 16.40
N LYS A 359 10.60 0.71 15.08
CA LYS A 359 10.50 1.91 14.21
C LYS A 359 9.07 2.21 13.75
N LEU A 360 8.14 1.28 13.96
CA LEU A 360 6.71 1.44 13.72
C LEU A 360 5.92 0.68 14.79
N ILE A 361 4.64 1.01 14.94
CA ILE A 361 3.73 0.24 15.80
C ILE A 361 2.90 -0.66 14.92
N VAL A 362 2.87 -1.97 15.18
CA VAL A 362 2.05 -2.93 14.40
C VAL A 362 0.90 -3.43 15.24
N ILE A 363 -0.32 -3.29 14.73
CA ILE A 363 -1.55 -3.70 15.38
C ILE A 363 -2.26 -4.73 14.50
N LEU A 364 -2.40 -5.96 15.00
CA LEU A 364 -3.24 -6.99 14.38
C LEU A 364 -4.62 -6.98 15.04
N ALA A 365 -5.69 -6.81 14.26
CA ALA A 365 -7.05 -6.76 14.78
C ALA A 365 -7.92 -7.94 14.30
N GLY A 366 -8.75 -8.47 15.19
CA GLY A 366 -9.72 -9.53 14.87
C GLY A 366 -10.67 -9.84 16.02
N TYR A 367 -11.54 -10.83 15.79
CA TYR A 367 -12.38 -11.39 16.86
C TYR A 367 -11.56 -12.29 17.79
N ASP A 368 -12.05 -12.55 19.00
CA ASP A 368 -11.30 -13.31 20.02
C ASP A 368 -10.88 -14.71 19.53
N ASP A 369 -11.84 -15.50 19.03
CA ASP A 369 -11.59 -16.86 18.53
C ASP A 369 -10.66 -16.89 17.32
N ASP A 370 -10.86 -15.93 16.43
CA ASP A 370 -10.12 -15.74 15.19
C ASP A 370 -8.65 -15.43 15.44
N ILE A 371 -8.37 -14.53 16.39
CA ILE A 371 -7.01 -14.22 16.80
C ILE A 371 -6.39 -15.39 17.55
N ASN A 372 -7.12 -16.08 18.43
CA ASN A 372 -6.61 -17.26 19.12
C ASN A 372 -6.19 -18.35 18.11
N ARG A 373 -6.97 -18.55 17.04
CA ARG A 373 -6.63 -19.46 15.94
C ARG A 373 -5.38 -19.02 15.20
N LEU A 374 -5.25 -17.72 14.89
CA LEU A 374 -4.06 -17.17 14.24
C LEU A 374 -2.79 -17.41 15.08
N MET A 375 -2.86 -17.18 16.40
CA MET A 375 -1.74 -17.41 17.33
C MET A 375 -1.37 -18.89 17.45
N ALA A 376 -2.35 -19.79 17.41
CA ALA A 376 -2.11 -21.24 17.48
C ALA A 376 -1.41 -21.80 16.22
N GLN A 377 -1.60 -21.16 15.06
CA GLN A 377 -1.00 -21.62 13.81
C GLN A 377 0.46 -21.20 13.64
N ASN A 378 0.86 -20.05 14.20
CA ASN A 378 2.22 -19.55 14.06
C ASN A 378 2.81 -19.18 15.45
N PRO A 379 3.61 -20.07 16.05
CA PRO A 379 4.29 -19.81 17.32
C PRO A 379 5.17 -18.56 17.31
N GLY A 380 5.65 -18.14 16.14
CA GLY A 380 6.41 -16.91 15.96
C GLY A 380 5.62 -15.67 16.41
N LEU A 381 4.31 -15.62 16.15
CA LEU A 381 3.48 -14.49 16.56
C LEU A 381 3.40 -14.32 18.07
N THR A 382 3.29 -15.42 18.82
CA THR A 382 3.22 -15.40 20.30
C THR A 382 4.41 -14.70 20.92
N SER A 383 5.60 -14.87 20.34
CA SER A 383 6.80 -14.23 20.86
C SER A 383 6.96 -12.78 20.40
N ARG A 384 6.39 -12.38 19.26
CA ARG A 384 6.58 -11.02 18.69
C ARG A 384 5.42 -10.07 18.99
N PHE A 385 4.26 -10.60 19.41
CA PHE A 385 3.08 -9.85 19.86
C PHE A 385 2.78 -10.22 21.33
N PRO A 386 3.61 -9.78 22.29
CA PRO A 386 3.43 -10.12 23.70
C PRO A 386 2.20 -9.43 24.31
N GLU A 387 1.80 -8.28 23.78
CA GLU A 387 0.75 -7.43 24.36
C GLU A 387 -0.58 -7.57 23.62
N ALA A 388 -1.66 -7.78 24.37
CA ALA A 388 -3.01 -7.92 23.82
C ALA A 388 -3.99 -6.95 24.49
N ILE A 389 -4.64 -6.12 23.68
CA ILE A 389 -5.69 -5.21 24.11
C ILE A 389 -7.05 -5.87 23.84
N ILE A 390 -7.80 -6.11 24.90
CA ILE A 390 -9.11 -6.77 24.87
C ILE A 390 -10.22 -5.72 24.85
N PHE A 391 -10.98 -5.70 23.76
CA PHE A 391 -12.14 -4.86 23.56
C PHE A 391 -13.39 -5.62 23.96
N ARG A 392 -14.00 -5.24 25.08
CA ARG A 392 -15.24 -5.84 25.56
C ARG A 392 -16.42 -5.34 24.72
N GLY A 393 -17.48 -6.14 24.65
CA GLY A 393 -18.77 -5.67 24.13
C GLY A 393 -19.28 -4.52 24.99
N LEU A 394 -20.06 -3.61 24.38
CA LEU A 394 -20.64 -2.48 25.10
C LEU A 394 -21.69 -3.00 26.08
N GLU A 395 -21.66 -2.51 27.33
CA GLU A 395 -22.72 -2.82 28.29
C GLU A 395 -24.05 -2.18 27.84
N PRO A 396 -25.22 -2.69 28.28
CA PRO A 396 -26.50 -2.09 27.92
C PRO A 396 -26.61 -0.61 28.28
N THR A 397 -26.00 -0.19 29.39
CA THR A 397 -25.89 1.21 29.80
C THR A 397 -25.07 2.03 28.82
N ASP A 398 -23.92 1.50 28.40
CA ASP A 398 -23.02 2.14 27.42
C ASP A 398 -23.69 2.27 26.04
N CYS A 399 -24.51 1.29 25.66
CA CYS A 399 -25.28 1.32 24.42
C CYS A 399 -26.29 2.47 24.42
N LEU A 400 -26.97 2.70 25.55
CA LEU A 400 -27.91 3.81 25.71
C LEU A 400 -27.18 5.16 25.68
N ASP A 401 -26.06 5.28 26.38
CA ASP A 401 -25.25 6.51 26.40
C ASP A 401 -24.70 6.83 25.00
N LEU A 402 -24.24 5.81 24.27
CA LEU A 402 -23.81 5.95 22.88
C LEU A 402 -24.96 6.39 21.97
N LEU A 403 -26.16 5.83 22.15
CA LEU A 403 -27.35 6.23 21.39
C LEU A 403 -27.67 7.72 21.60
N ILE A 404 -27.66 8.17 22.86
CA ILE A 404 -27.87 9.58 23.23
C ILE A 404 -26.81 10.46 22.57
N GLN A 405 -25.54 10.07 22.65
CA GLN A 405 -24.43 10.83 22.05
C GLN A 405 -24.57 10.95 20.53
N LEU A 406 -24.95 9.89 19.84
CA LEU A 406 -25.16 9.91 18.38
C LEU A 406 -26.32 10.80 17.96
N LEU A 407 -27.42 10.78 18.72
CA LEU A 407 -28.57 11.64 18.47
C LEU A 407 -28.28 13.11 18.81
N ARG A 408 -27.51 13.40 19.87
CA ARG A 408 -26.98 14.75 20.17
C ARG A 408 -26.11 15.30 19.04
N GLY A 409 -25.23 14.47 18.47
CA GLY A 409 -24.43 14.86 17.30
C GLY A 409 -25.32 15.33 16.15
N ARG A 410 -26.41 14.62 15.88
CA ARG A 410 -27.41 14.98 14.86
C ARG A 410 -28.22 16.22 15.23
N GLN A 411 -28.57 16.39 16.50
CA GLN A 411 -29.23 17.59 17.02
C GLN A 411 -28.38 18.83 16.74
N LEU A 412 -27.06 18.78 17.00
CA LEU A 412 -26.13 19.87 16.69
C LEU A 412 -26.07 20.20 15.20
N ASP A 413 -26.06 19.19 14.33
CA ASP A 413 -26.08 19.40 12.88
C ASP A 413 -27.41 19.96 12.36
N MET A 414 -28.52 19.63 13.02
CA MET A 414 -29.84 20.20 12.75
C MET A 414 -29.95 21.65 13.21
N ARG A 415 -29.37 22.00 14.37
CA ARG A 415 -29.35 23.37 14.91
C ARG A 415 -28.66 24.34 13.96
N LYS A 416 -27.59 23.91 13.28
CA LYS A 416 -26.94 24.69 12.21
C LYS A 416 -27.91 25.04 11.06
N LYS A 417 -28.94 24.23 10.83
CA LYS A 417 -29.97 24.40 9.80
C LYS A 417 -31.28 25.03 10.33
N LYS A 418 -31.24 25.67 11.51
CA LYS A 418 -32.40 26.30 12.18
C LYS A 418 -33.55 25.33 12.50
N LYS A 419 -33.23 24.04 12.70
CA LYS A 419 -34.18 23.03 13.20
C LYS A 419 -33.63 22.43 14.47
N ASP A 420 -34.47 22.04 15.42
CA ASP A 420 -34.02 21.36 16.64
C ASP A 420 -34.57 19.94 16.73
N LEU A 421 -33.92 19.11 17.53
CA LEU A 421 -34.34 17.75 17.86
C LEU A 421 -34.47 17.66 19.38
N ASP A 422 -35.67 17.39 19.89
CA ASP A 422 -35.88 17.19 21.32
C ASP A 422 -35.53 15.73 21.71
N LEU A 423 -34.59 15.60 22.64
CA LEU A 423 -34.06 14.34 23.16
C LEU A 423 -34.41 14.10 24.62
N SER A 424 -35.29 14.92 25.21
CA SER A 424 -35.64 14.88 26.64
C SER A 424 -36.05 13.48 27.12
N VAL A 425 -36.73 12.70 26.27
CA VAL A 425 -37.17 11.32 26.56
C VAL A 425 -36.02 10.33 26.77
N LEU A 426 -34.84 10.59 26.19
CA LEU A 426 -33.65 9.75 26.32
C LEU A 426 -32.65 10.32 27.33
N GLU A 427 -32.62 11.65 27.53
CA GLU A 427 -31.72 12.31 28.50
C GLU A 427 -32.23 12.21 29.94
N VAL A 428 -33.56 12.29 30.12
CA VAL A 428 -34.24 12.11 31.40
C VAL A 428 -35.37 11.09 31.22
N PRO A 429 -35.04 9.81 31.00
CA PRO A 429 -36.04 8.79 30.73
C PRO A 429 -36.84 8.46 31.99
N ALA A 430 -38.13 8.15 31.83
CA ALA A 430 -38.91 7.53 32.89
C ALA A 430 -38.22 6.22 33.34
N PRO A 431 -38.21 5.90 34.66
CA PRO A 431 -37.45 4.75 35.16
C PRO A 431 -37.89 3.42 34.55
N THR A 432 -39.18 3.27 34.24
CA THR A 432 -39.76 2.12 33.56
C THR A 432 -39.25 1.99 32.12
N PHE A 433 -39.29 3.08 31.35
CA PHE A 433 -38.80 3.12 29.97
C PHE A 433 -37.29 2.88 29.87
N LYS A 434 -36.51 3.43 30.82
CA LYS A 434 -35.07 3.18 30.90
C LYS A 434 -34.76 1.70 31.10
N GLN A 435 -35.41 1.05 32.07
CA GLN A 435 -35.21 -0.38 32.32
C GLN A 435 -35.60 -1.25 31.14
N GLU A 436 -36.70 -0.92 30.47
CA GLU A 436 -37.14 -1.65 29.28
C GLU A 436 -36.14 -1.52 28.12
N THR A 437 -35.65 -0.31 27.87
CA THR A 437 -34.62 -0.06 26.85
C THR A 437 -33.32 -0.81 27.16
N LEU A 438 -32.91 -0.85 28.44
CA LEU A 438 -31.75 -1.61 28.88
C LEU A 438 -31.95 -3.12 28.70
N ASN A 439 -33.15 -3.65 28.98
CA ASN A 439 -33.47 -5.06 28.74
C ASN A 439 -33.46 -5.40 27.25
N GLN A 440 -33.91 -4.50 26.38
CA GLN A 440 -33.82 -4.66 24.93
C GLN A 440 -32.36 -4.70 24.46
N PHE A 441 -31.50 -3.83 24.98
CA PHE A 441 -30.06 -3.88 24.70
C PHE A 441 -29.38 -5.14 25.28
N ASP A 442 -29.77 -5.61 26.46
CA ASP A 442 -29.30 -6.89 27.01
C ASP A 442 -29.73 -8.09 26.14
N THR A 443 -30.95 -8.03 25.58
CA THR A 443 -31.41 -9.05 24.63
C THR A 443 -30.57 -9.01 23.36
N LEU A 444 -30.30 -7.81 22.83
CA LEU A 444 -29.46 -7.62 21.65
C LEU A 444 -28.02 -8.08 21.87
N SER A 445 -27.43 -7.82 23.04
CA SER A 445 -26.04 -8.19 23.33
C SER A 445 -25.81 -9.70 23.39
N ARG A 446 -26.86 -10.49 23.68
CA ARG A 446 -26.84 -11.96 23.68
C ARG A 446 -26.97 -12.58 22.28
N ILE A 447 -27.34 -11.80 21.26
CA ILE A 447 -27.47 -12.29 19.89
C ILE A 447 -26.10 -12.42 19.24
N ALA A 448 -25.82 -13.56 18.60
CA ALA A 448 -24.51 -13.88 18.03
C ALA A 448 -24.00 -12.87 16.98
N ASN A 449 -24.91 -12.19 16.27
CA ASN A 449 -24.60 -11.22 15.22
C ASN A 449 -24.65 -9.75 15.71
N TRP A 450 -24.54 -9.51 17.01
CA TRP A 450 -24.46 -8.16 17.57
C TRP A 450 -23.13 -7.48 17.25
N ALA A 451 -23.20 -6.29 16.61
CA ALA A 451 -22.05 -5.50 16.18
C ALA A 451 -21.85 -4.22 17.00
N ASN A 452 -22.30 -4.22 18.26
CA ASN A 452 -22.06 -3.16 19.25
C ASN A 452 -22.36 -1.75 18.70
N ALA A 453 -21.37 -0.84 18.68
CA ALA A 453 -21.57 0.55 18.27
C ALA A 453 -22.13 0.68 16.84
N ARG A 454 -21.82 -0.25 15.93
CA ARG A 454 -22.32 -0.23 14.56
C ARG A 454 -23.84 -0.44 14.50
N ASP A 455 -24.37 -1.25 15.41
CA ASP A 455 -25.80 -1.48 15.52
C ASP A 455 -26.51 -0.36 16.25
N VAL A 456 -25.91 0.17 17.31
CA VAL A 456 -26.40 1.39 17.98
C VAL A 456 -26.49 2.57 16.99
N GLN A 457 -25.51 2.71 16.08
CA GLN A 457 -25.57 3.67 14.98
C GLN A 457 -26.71 3.39 13.99
N THR A 458 -27.02 2.12 13.75
CA THR A 458 -28.13 1.72 12.89
C THR A 458 -29.47 2.02 13.55
N ILE A 459 -29.60 1.80 14.86
CA ILE A 459 -30.76 2.19 15.68
C ILE A 459 -30.95 3.71 15.63
N ALA A 460 -29.89 4.49 15.88
CA ALA A 460 -29.95 5.96 15.80
C ALA A 460 -30.38 6.46 14.41
N LYS A 461 -29.91 5.80 13.33
CA LYS A 461 -30.36 6.06 11.96
C LYS A 461 -31.83 5.71 11.76
N GLY A 462 -32.28 4.57 12.29
CA GLY A 462 -33.66 4.11 12.23
C GLY A 462 -34.62 5.09 12.89
N ILE A 463 -34.31 5.53 14.11
CA ILE A 463 -35.12 6.51 14.86
C ILE A 463 -35.26 7.80 14.05
N PHE A 464 -34.15 8.33 13.53
CA PHE A 464 -34.19 9.51 12.69
C PHE A 464 -34.97 9.28 11.37
N GLY A 465 -34.85 8.10 10.78
CA GLY A 465 -35.60 7.72 9.58
C GLY A 465 -37.10 7.69 9.80
N LEU A 466 -37.57 7.26 10.97
CA LEU A 466 -38.99 7.33 11.34
C LEU A 466 -39.46 8.78 11.48
N LEU A 467 -38.66 9.65 12.10
CA LEU A 467 -38.97 11.09 12.18
C LEU A 467 -39.09 11.76 10.80
N LEU A 468 -38.24 11.36 9.84
CA LEU A 468 -38.34 11.83 8.45
C LEU A 468 -39.66 11.39 7.80
N LYS A 469 -40.05 10.12 7.98
CA LYS A 469 -41.27 9.54 7.40
C LYS A 469 -42.55 10.08 8.02
N ALA A 470 -42.54 10.35 9.33
CA ALA A 470 -43.66 10.92 10.07
C ALA A 470 -43.94 12.40 9.71
N GLY A 471 -43.11 13.02 8.87
CA GLY A 471 -43.30 14.42 8.47
C GLY A 471 -42.93 15.44 9.55
N ALA A 472 -42.37 15.01 10.68
CA ALA A 472 -41.93 15.85 11.80
C ALA A 472 -40.86 16.89 11.40
N MET A 473 -40.20 16.70 10.25
CA MET A 473 -39.29 17.67 9.64
C MET A 473 -39.96 18.96 9.11
N LYS A 474 -41.30 19.01 9.04
CA LYS A 474 -42.03 20.24 8.71
C LYS A 474 -42.07 21.21 9.89
N GLU A 475 -41.90 20.71 11.11
CA GLU A 475 -41.87 21.50 12.32
C GLU A 475 -40.46 22.04 12.60
N THR A 476 -40.39 23.13 13.37
CA THR A 476 -39.11 23.76 13.75
C THR A 476 -38.35 22.90 14.77
N ILE A 477 -39.06 22.05 15.51
CA ILE A 477 -38.54 21.14 16.54
C ILE A 477 -39.15 19.76 16.28
N ALA A 478 -38.33 18.75 16.01
CA ALA A 478 -38.78 17.37 15.93
C ALA A 478 -38.61 16.69 17.29
N VAL A 479 -39.63 15.98 17.78
CA VAL A 479 -39.60 15.33 19.11
C VAL A 479 -39.37 13.82 18.97
N VAL A 480 -38.35 13.29 19.64
CA VAL A 480 -38.19 11.84 19.81
C VAL A 480 -39.17 11.38 20.89
N THR A 481 -39.93 10.32 20.62
CA THR A 481 -40.91 9.74 21.55
C THR A 481 -40.46 8.33 21.95
N GLU A 482 -41.01 7.81 23.06
CA GLU A 482 -40.72 6.43 23.51
C GLU A 482 -41.08 5.39 22.43
N ASP A 483 -42.19 5.62 21.72
CA ASP A 483 -42.68 4.72 20.67
C ASP A 483 -41.71 4.61 19.49
N HIS A 484 -41.06 5.71 19.09
CA HIS A 484 -40.03 5.69 18.05
C HIS A 484 -38.83 4.82 18.43
N VAL A 485 -38.41 4.85 19.71
CA VAL A 485 -37.27 4.08 20.21
C VAL A 485 -37.64 2.61 20.31
N ARG A 486 -38.80 2.30 20.93
CA ARG A 486 -39.33 0.93 21.05
C ARG A 486 -39.47 0.26 19.69
N THR A 487 -40.14 0.93 18.74
CA THR A 487 -40.38 0.39 17.40
C THR A 487 -39.09 -0.01 16.69
N VAL A 488 -38.04 0.81 16.79
CA VAL A 488 -36.76 0.52 16.12
C VAL A 488 -36.00 -0.61 16.81
N LEU A 489 -35.98 -0.63 18.15
CA LEU A 489 -35.35 -1.71 18.92
C LEU A 489 -36.05 -3.05 18.68
N ASP A 490 -37.38 -3.10 18.78
CA ASP A 490 -38.17 -4.31 18.56
C ASP A 490 -38.07 -4.80 17.11
N SER A 491 -38.06 -3.88 16.14
CA SER A 491 -37.84 -4.23 14.73
C SER A 491 -36.45 -4.85 14.53
N MET A 492 -35.40 -4.31 15.16
CA MET A 492 -34.05 -4.85 15.04
C MET A 492 -33.93 -6.22 15.72
N ILE A 493 -34.47 -6.39 16.91
CA ILE A 493 -34.50 -7.67 17.63
C ILE A 493 -35.22 -8.73 16.79
N SER A 494 -36.40 -8.40 16.26
CA SER A 494 -37.20 -9.31 15.43
C SER A 494 -36.48 -9.71 14.14
N GLU A 495 -35.90 -8.74 13.41
CA GLU A 495 -35.13 -9.00 12.19
C GLU A 495 -33.91 -9.90 12.46
N ARG A 496 -33.20 -9.66 13.57
CA ARG A 496 -32.02 -10.43 13.97
C ARG A 496 -32.35 -11.85 14.35
N ASN A 497 -33.39 -12.04 15.17
CA ASN A 497 -33.88 -13.36 15.55
C ASN A 497 -34.36 -14.14 14.33
N GLN A 498 -35.09 -13.51 13.41
CA GLN A 498 -35.50 -14.16 12.15
C GLN A 498 -34.30 -14.60 11.29
N ARG A 499 -33.22 -13.81 11.23
CA ARG A 499 -31.99 -14.21 10.51
C ARG A 499 -31.28 -15.37 11.20
N GLN A 500 -31.21 -15.33 12.53
CA GLN A 500 -30.61 -16.40 13.33
C GLN A 500 -31.40 -17.70 13.20
N ASP A 501 -32.73 -17.61 13.23
CA ASP A 501 -33.64 -18.72 12.99
C ASP A 501 -33.56 -19.21 11.56
N ALA A 502 -33.44 -18.33 10.55
CA ALA A 502 -33.23 -18.74 9.16
C ALA A 502 -31.89 -19.46 8.95
N THR A 503 -30.84 -19.07 9.68
CA THR A 503 -29.58 -19.85 9.71
C THR A 503 -29.72 -21.16 10.48
N ASN A 504 -30.65 -21.26 11.43
CA ASN A 504 -30.93 -22.49 12.21
C ASN A 504 -31.98 -23.41 11.57
N ILE A 505 -32.82 -22.93 10.65
CA ILE A 505 -33.89 -23.66 9.93
C ILE A 505 -33.35 -24.12 8.54
N ARG A 506 -32.30 -24.96 8.59
CA ARG A 506 -32.05 -26.30 7.95
C ARG A 506 -32.11 -26.53 6.41
N PRO A 507 -31.33 -27.52 5.86
CA PRO A 507 -31.60 -28.94 6.09
C PRO A 507 -30.40 -29.85 6.42
N ASN A 508 -30.44 -30.37 7.64
CA ASN A 508 -30.08 -31.76 7.89
C ASN A 508 -31.32 -32.62 7.51
N SER A 509 -31.58 -32.81 6.21
CA SER A 509 -32.58 -33.78 5.66
C SER A 509 -32.69 -33.86 4.12
N LEU A 510 -31.77 -33.29 3.32
CA LEU A 510 -31.74 -33.53 1.86
C LEU A 510 -30.41 -34.09 1.34
N HIS A 511 -29.45 -34.37 2.23
CA HIS A 511 -28.17 -34.99 1.85
C HIS A 511 -28.01 -36.44 2.33
N SER A 512 -29.06 -37.05 2.87
CA SER A 512 -29.09 -38.49 3.19
C SER A 512 -29.77 -39.34 2.12
N ASP A 513 -30.73 -38.81 1.35
CA ASP A 513 -31.49 -39.62 0.38
C ASP A 513 -30.87 -39.66 -1.03
N MET A 514 -29.98 -38.73 -1.38
CA MET A 514 -29.23 -38.78 -2.66
C MET A 514 -27.88 -39.52 -2.56
N MET A 515 -27.35 -39.71 -1.34
CA MET A 515 -26.15 -40.52 -1.07
C MET A 515 -26.47 -41.99 -0.76
N ALA A 516 -27.75 -42.37 -0.66
CA ALA A 516 -28.17 -43.76 -0.50
C ALA A 516 -28.42 -44.50 -1.83
N HIS A 517 -28.38 -43.82 -2.98
CA HIS A 517 -28.60 -44.43 -4.32
C HIS A 517 -27.33 -44.53 -5.19
N ILE A 518 -26.14 -44.17 -4.68
CA ILE A 518 -24.85 -44.35 -5.38
C ILE A 518 -23.87 -45.17 -4.51
N GLN A 519 -24.39 -46.21 -3.84
CA GLN A 519 -23.58 -47.24 -3.16
C GLN A 519 -23.96 -48.67 -3.59
N ALA A 520 -24.47 -48.83 -4.82
CA ALA A 520 -24.78 -50.14 -5.38
C ALA A 520 -24.35 -50.27 -6.84
N ILE A 521 -23.07 -50.02 -7.15
CA ILE A 521 -22.42 -50.63 -8.32
C ILE A 521 -21.04 -51.12 -7.86
N GLN A 522 -20.97 -52.41 -7.54
CA GLN A 522 -19.72 -53.13 -7.34
C GLN A 522 -19.01 -53.29 -8.70
N ALA A 523 -17.71 -52.98 -8.76
CA ALA A 523 -16.81 -53.45 -9.80
C ALA A 523 -15.75 -54.38 -9.17
N PRO A 524 -15.33 -55.46 -9.88
CA PRO A 524 -14.66 -56.62 -9.30
C PRO A 524 -13.17 -56.38 -8.99
N PRO A 525 -12.52 -57.26 -8.19
CA PRO A 525 -11.11 -57.11 -7.85
C PRO A 525 -10.19 -57.54 -9.02
N PRO A 526 -8.98 -56.98 -9.14
CA PRO A 526 -8.01 -57.44 -10.13
C PRO A 526 -7.34 -58.75 -9.70
N PRO A 527 -6.93 -59.62 -10.64
CA PRO A 527 -6.25 -60.86 -10.33
C PRO A 527 -4.78 -60.61 -9.94
N ARG A 528 -4.28 -61.43 -9.01
CA ARG A 528 -2.85 -61.56 -8.68
C ARG A 528 -2.19 -62.56 -9.61
N THR A 529 -1.02 -62.23 -10.16
CA THR A 529 -0.02 -63.23 -10.58
C THR A 529 1.42 -62.71 -10.37
N SER A 530 2.11 -63.45 -9.50
CA SER A 530 3.53 -63.86 -9.48
C SER A 530 4.65 -62.94 -10.00
N ALA A 531 5.61 -62.73 -9.11
CA ALA A 531 6.95 -62.17 -9.34
C ALA A 531 7.86 -63.05 -10.20
N SER A 532 8.79 -62.41 -10.91
CA SER A 532 10.16 -62.88 -11.08
C SER A 532 11.12 -61.74 -11.44
N SER A 533 12.31 -61.85 -10.86
CA SER A 533 13.46 -60.95 -10.82
C SER A 533 14.25 -60.88 -12.14
N SER A 534 14.88 -59.73 -12.43
CA SER A 534 16.33 -59.62 -12.73
C SER A 534 16.76 -58.18 -13.08
N SER A 535 17.76 -57.70 -12.32
CA SER A 535 18.91 -56.87 -12.71
C SER A 535 18.86 -55.98 -13.96
N ALA A 536 19.14 -54.68 -13.81
CA ALA A 536 20.48 -54.09 -14.11
C ALA A 536 20.48 -52.55 -14.13
N MET A 537 21.59 -52.01 -13.61
CA MET A 537 22.30 -50.78 -13.99
C MET A 537 21.78 -49.39 -13.61
N ASN A 538 22.64 -48.75 -12.80
CA ASN A 538 22.89 -47.32 -12.63
C ASN A 538 22.70 -46.49 -13.91
N THR A 539 22.07 -45.32 -13.80
CA THR A 539 22.77 -44.02 -13.72
C THR A 539 21.72 -42.91 -13.65
N SER A 540 21.91 -42.05 -12.65
CA SER A 540 21.18 -40.82 -12.44
C SER A 540 21.71 -39.75 -13.39
N GLU A 541 20.93 -39.38 -14.40
CA GLU A 541 21.06 -38.12 -15.11
C GLU A 541 19.85 -37.24 -14.81
N ALA A 542 20.16 -36.00 -14.49
CA ALA A 542 19.24 -34.96 -14.06
C ALA A 542 18.53 -34.34 -15.27
N GLU A 543 17.20 -34.37 -15.26
CA GLU A 543 16.37 -33.54 -16.12
C GLU A 543 15.76 -32.38 -15.32
N THR A 544 16.26 -31.19 -15.65
CA THR A 544 15.57 -29.90 -15.78
C THR A 544 14.17 -29.74 -15.15
N PRO A 545 13.98 -28.85 -14.15
CA PRO A 545 12.66 -28.40 -13.74
C PRO A 545 12.04 -27.50 -14.82
N GLN A 546 10.99 -28.00 -15.46
CA GLN A 546 10.10 -27.28 -16.36
C GLN A 546 9.46 -26.06 -15.66
N GLN A 547 9.55 -24.92 -16.34
CA GLN A 547 8.80 -23.70 -16.06
C GLN A 547 7.29 -23.96 -16.14
N LEU A 548 6.55 -23.59 -15.09
CA LEU A 548 5.10 -23.43 -15.16
C LEU A 548 4.75 -22.02 -15.63
N ALA A 549 3.86 -22.01 -16.63
CA ALA A 549 3.57 -20.93 -17.54
C ALA A 549 2.72 -19.79 -16.94
N LYS A 550 2.93 -18.61 -17.52
CA LYS A 550 1.92 -17.63 -17.96
C LYS A 550 0.50 -18.22 -18.12
N ASP A 551 -0.40 -17.97 -17.17
CA ASP A 551 -1.83 -18.26 -17.32
C ASP A 551 -2.62 -17.05 -17.82
N VAL A 552 -2.29 -16.63 -19.04
CA VAL A 552 -3.29 -16.59 -20.10
C VAL A 552 -2.76 -17.60 -21.10
N PRO A 553 -3.50 -18.66 -21.48
CA PRO A 553 -3.00 -19.54 -22.52
C PRO A 553 -2.83 -18.71 -23.79
N LEU A 554 -1.57 -18.38 -24.12
CA LEU A 554 -1.18 -18.26 -25.51
C LEU A 554 -1.68 -19.56 -26.16
N ALA A 555 -2.38 -19.40 -27.26
CA ALA A 555 -2.93 -20.50 -28.04
C ALA A 555 -1.97 -21.70 -28.03
N ALA A 556 -2.52 -22.89 -27.74
CA ALA A 556 -1.88 -24.12 -28.14
C ALA A 556 -1.39 -23.94 -29.59
N PRO A 557 -0.22 -24.49 -29.97
CA PRO A 557 0.21 -24.44 -31.37
C PRO A 557 -0.96 -24.90 -32.20
N ALA A 558 -1.14 -24.31 -33.38
CA ALA A 558 -2.17 -24.70 -34.31
C ALA A 558 -2.02 -26.20 -34.61
N ASN A 559 -2.60 -27.06 -33.77
CA ASN A 559 -3.10 -28.35 -34.17
C ASN A 559 -4.01 -27.96 -35.32
N GLU A 560 -3.62 -28.32 -36.53
CA GLU A 560 -4.49 -28.26 -37.69
C GLU A 560 -5.86 -28.72 -37.22
N VAL A 561 -6.79 -27.78 -37.08
CA VAL A 561 -8.09 -28.06 -36.49
C VAL A 561 -8.78 -28.92 -37.54
N LYS A 562 -8.63 -30.23 -37.40
CA LYS A 562 -9.27 -31.20 -38.27
C LYS A 562 -10.76 -31.05 -38.00
N ARG A 563 -11.48 -30.60 -39.03
CA ARG A 563 -12.93 -30.49 -39.07
C ARG A 563 -13.55 -31.81 -38.59
N ASP A 564 -14.48 -31.71 -37.63
CA ASP A 564 -15.19 -32.88 -37.12
C ASP A 564 -15.98 -33.58 -38.25
N SER A 565 -15.99 -34.92 -38.23
CA SER A 565 -16.78 -35.72 -39.16
C SER A 565 -18.27 -35.44 -38.99
N GLY A 566 -18.89 -34.74 -39.95
CA GLY A 566 -20.31 -34.37 -39.93
C GLY A 566 -20.61 -32.87 -40.04
N VAL A 567 -19.60 -31.99 -39.98
CA VAL A 567 -19.76 -30.55 -40.24
C VAL A 567 -19.87 -30.32 -41.74
N SER A 568 -20.80 -29.49 -42.23
CA SER A 568 -20.93 -29.15 -43.66
C SER A 568 -19.93 -28.06 -44.09
N ASP A 569 -19.64 -27.96 -45.40
CA ASP A 569 -18.66 -26.98 -45.93
C ASP A 569 -19.06 -25.55 -45.59
N VAL A 570 -20.37 -25.26 -45.66
CA VAL A 570 -20.96 -23.96 -45.36
C VAL A 570 -20.76 -23.57 -43.89
N VAL A 571 -20.93 -24.50 -42.95
CA VAL A 571 -20.75 -24.24 -41.51
C VAL A 571 -19.28 -24.05 -41.18
N TRP A 572 -18.39 -24.80 -41.84
CA TRP A 572 -16.95 -24.68 -41.65
C TRP A 572 -16.41 -23.34 -42.15
N GLU A 573 -16.82 -22.88 -43.34
CA GLU A 573 -16.43 -21.57 -43.87
C GLU A 573 -16.93 -20.41 -43.01
N GLN A 574 -18.16 -20.50 -42.48
CA GLN A 574 -18.70 -19.50 -41.56
C GLN A 574 -17.86 -19.42 -40.27
N LEU A 575 -17.49 -20.57 -39.71
CA LEU A 575 -16.66 -20.65 -38.50
C LEU A 575 -15.26 -20.04 -38.71
N GLN A 576 -14.64 -20.25 -39.88
CA GLN A 576 -13.36 -19.63 -40.22
C GLN A 576 -13.49 -18.10 -40.36
N ARG A 577 -14.58 -17.61 -40.95
CA ARG A 577 -14.86 -16.16 -41.03
C ARG A 577 -15.07 -15.54 -39.65
N ASP A 578 -15.79 -16.22 -38.77
CA ASP A 578 -16.03 -15.74 -37.40
C ASP A 578 -14.74 -15.75 -36.55
N LYS A 579 -13.85 -16.72 -36.78
CA LYS A 579 -12.52 -16.77 -36.16
C LYS A 579 -11.65 -15.58 -36.57
N GLN A 580 -11.59 -15.29 -37.87
CA GLN A 580 -10.85 -14.12 -38.38
C GLN A 580 -11.45 -12.79 -37.88
N ALA A 581 -12.78 -12.73 -37.72
CA ALA A 581 -13.44 -11.56 -37.15
C ALA A 581 -13.09 -11.36 -35.66
N ALA A 582 -12.94 -12.45 -34.89
CA ALA A 582 -12.52 -12.39 -33.50
C ALA A 582 -11.05 -11.94 -33.36
N GLU A 583 -10.15 -12.45 -34.21
CA GLU A 583 -8.73 -12.04 -34.24
C GLU A 583 -8.59 -10.54 -34.57
N LYS A 584 -9.33 -10.04 -35.57
CA LYS A 584 -9.35 -8.60 -35.91
C LYS A 584 -9.83 -7.71 -34.76
N LYS A 585 -10.79 -8.17 -33.96
CA LYS A 585 -11.27 -7.44 -32.77
C LYS A 585 -10.21 -7.38 -31.67
N GLU A 586 -9.45 -8.46 -31.50
CA GLU A 586 -8.35 -8.52 -30.54
C GLU A 586 -7.22 -7.54 -30.94
N GLU A 587 -6.83 -7.51 -32.22
CA GLU A 587 -5.87 -6.52 -32.72
C GLU A 587 -6.33 -5.07 -32.55
N GLN A 588 -7.63 -4.80 -32.76
CA GLN A 588 -8.20 -3.45 -32.54
C GLN A 588 -8.13 -3.04 -31.07
N TYR A 589 -8.37 -3.98 -30.15
CA TYR A 589 -8.28 -3.75 -28.72
C TYR A 589 -6.84 -3.47 -28.27
N GLU A 590 -5.86 -4.22 -28.78
CA GLU A 590 -4.44 -3.98 -28.50
C GLU A 590 -4.00 -2.59 -28.99
N LYS A 591 -4.44 -2.18 -30.18
CA LYS A 591 -4.19 -0.83 -30.71
C LYS A 591 -4.81 0.25 -29.82
N LEU A 592 -6.00 0.01 -29.29
CA LEU A 592 -6.68 0.95 -28.38
C LEU A 592 -5.93 1.10 -27.04
N ILE A 593 -5.44 -0.01 -26.46
CA ILE A 593 -4.62 0.03 -25.23
C ILE A 593 -3.35 0.84 -25.48
N LYS A 594 -2.66 0.58 -26.59
CA LYS A 594 -1.43 1.30 -26.94
C LYS A 594 -1.67 2.79 -27.11
N ALA A 595 -2.72 3.17 -27.85
CA ALA A 595 -3.10 4.57 -28.03
C ALA A 595 -3.45 5.27 -26.70
N SER A 596 -4.13 4.58 -25.78
CA SER A 596 -4.44 5.10 -24.44
C SER A 596 -3.18 5.30 -23.59
N ALA A 597 -2.22 4.38 -23.64
CA ALA A 597 -0.94 4.50 -22.95
C ALA A 597 -0.09 5.67 -23.49
N ASP A 598 -0.02 5.81 -24.82
CA ASP A 598 0.73 6.89 -25.50
C ASP A 598 0.14 8.28 -25.17
N ALA A 599 -1.20 8.40 -25.10
CA ALA A 599 -1.88 9.63 -24.69
C ALA A 599 -1.61 9.99 -23.21
N ALA A 600 -1.56 9.00 -22.31
CA ALA A 600 -1.24 9.21 -20.90
C ALA A 600 0.21 9.67 -20.69
N ILE A 601 1.16 9.13 -21.47
CA ILE A 601 2.56 9.56 -21.46
C ILE A 601 2.68 11.01 -21.96
N THR A 602 2.00 11.33 -23.06
CA THR A 602 1.99 12.68 -23.64
C THR A 602 1.47 13.73 -22.65
N THR A 603 0.42 13.38 -21.89
CA THR A 603 -0.14 14.25 -20.84
C THR A 603 0.87 14.52 -19.72
N LYS A 604 1.62 13.51 -19.27
CA LYS A 604 2.68 13.67 -18.26
C LYS A 604 3.84 14.54 -18.77
N ILE A 605 4.23 14.41 -20.03
CA ILE A 605 5.27 15.23 -20.65
C ILE A 605 4.84 16.71 -20.70
N LEU A 606 3.57 16.97 -21.05
CA LEU A 606 3.02 18.33 -21.05
C LEU A 606 2.99 18.96 -19.65
N GLN A 607 2.66 18.19 -18.61
CA GLN A 607 2.69 18.64 -17.21
C GLN A 607 4.13 18.94 -16.72
N GLN A 608 5.09 18.11 -17.09
CA GLN A 608 6.50 18.33 -16.73
C GLN A 608 7.07 19.58 -17.41
N ARG A 609 6.70 19.83 -18.68
CA ARG A 609 7.07 21.05 -19.40
C ARG A 609 6.48 22.31 -18.76
N GLU A 610 5.25 22.25 -18.26
CA GLU A 610 4.61 23.36 -17.53
C GLU A 610 5.37 23.69 -16.25
N HIS A 611 5.70 22.67 -15.46
CA HIS A 611 6.46 22.84 -14.22
C HIS A 611 7.88 23.38 -14.46
N ALA A 612 8.56 22.88 -15.49
CA ALA A 612 9.88 23.38 -15.89
C ALA A 612 9.83 24.84 -16.37
N SER A 613 8.78 25.23 -17.11
CA SER A 613 8.57 26.61 -17.55
C SER A 613 8.31 27.56 -16.37
N GLU A 614 7.54 27.12 -15.36
CA GLU A 614 7.30 27.90 -14.15
C GLU A 614 8.60 28.12 -13.36
N GLN A 615 9.41 27.08 -13.21
CA GLN A 615 10.71 27.18 -12.54
C GLN A 615 11.67 28.13 -13.27
N ALA A 616 11.75 28.03 -14.60
CA ALA A 616 12.58 28.93 -15.41
C ALA A 616 12.13 30.40 -15.30
N PHE A 617 10.82 30.65 -15.25
CA PHE A 617 10.27 32.00 -15.06
C PHE A 617 10.57 32.57 -13.67
N GLN A 618 10.43 31.76 -12.61
CA GLN A 618 10.79 32.15 -11.25
C GLN A 618 12.29 32.49 -11.12
N GLN A 619 13.15 31.79 -11.86
CA GLN A 619 14.58 32.10 -11.94
C GLN A 619 14.85 33.40 -12.71
N ALA A 620 14.13 33.64 -13.82
CA ALA A 620 14.28 34.87 -14.61
C ALA A 620 13.87 36.14 -13.84
N ILE A 621 12.80 36.08 -13.02
CA ILE A 621 12.41 37.18 -12.11
C ILE A 621 13.51 37.49 -11.10
N LYS A 622 14.21 36.47 -10.60
CA LYS A 622 15.28 36.66 -9.61
C LYS A 622 16.51 37.36 -10.17
N HIS A 623 16.76 37.28 -11.49
CA HIS A 623 18.01 37.76 -12.09
C HIS A 623 17.94 39.07 -12.89
N ASN A 624 16.76 39.53 -13.34
CA ASN A 624 16.65 40.71 -14.22
C ASN A 624 15.84 41.87 -13.61
N LYS A 625 16.41 43.09 -13.64
CA LYS A 625 15.79 44.31 -13.05
C LYS A 625 15.09 45.23 -14.07
N ASP A 626 15.18 44.94 -15.37
CA ASP A 626 14.66 45.82 -16.43
C ASP A 626 13.16 45.62 -16.71
N GLN A 627 12.37 46.70 -16.60
CA GLN A 627 10.91 46.63 -16.66
C GLN A 627 10.34 46.36 -18.06
N SER A 628 10.99 46.80 -19.16
CA SER A 628 10.47 46.57 -20.52
C SER A 628 10.66 45.11 -20.97
N ILE A 629 11.81 44.52 -20.66
CA ILE A 629 12.12 43.10 -20.91
C ILE A 629 11.17 42.21 -20.11
N LEU A 630 10.82 42.61 -18.88
CA LEU A 630 9.86 41.90 -18.05
C LEU A 630 8.43 41.94 -18.63
N GLN A 631 8.02 43.05 -19.25
CA GLN A 631 6.70 43.17 -19.89
C GLN A 631 6.59 42.35 -21.17
N GLU A 632 7.62 42.35 -22.01
CA GLU A 632 7.66 41.54 -23.23
C GLU A 632 7.72 40.03 -22.90
N ALA A 633 8.53 39.64 -21.90
CA ALA A 633 8.58 38.26 -21.40
C ALA A 633 7.24 37.80 -20.77
N LYS A 634 6.50 38.69 -20.10
CA LYS A 634 5.15 38.40 -19.59
C LYS A 634 4.16 38.14 -20.72
N ARG A 635 4.22 38.91 -21.81
CA ARG A 635 3.33 38.74 -22.96
C ARG A 635 3.58 37.43 -23.69
N LEU A 636 4.85 37.12 -23.98
CA LEU A 636 5.24 35.83 -24.58
C LEU A 636 4.86 34.64 -23.70
N ARG A 637 4.96 34.77 -22.36
CA ARG A 637 4.48 33.75 -21.41
C ARG A 637 2.97 33.58 -21.46
N GLU A 638 2.20 34.66 -21.53
CA GLU A 638 0.74 34.59 -21.57
C GLU A 638 0.26 33.93 -22.86
N GLU A 639 0.88 34.25 -24.00
CA GLU A 639 0.65 33.59 -25.29
C GLU A 639 1.02 32.09 -25.24
N ALA A 640 2.18 31.73 -24.67
CA ALA A 640 2.60 30.34 -24.50
C ALA A 640 1.71 29.55 -23.54
N ARG A 641 1.24 30.18 -22.44
CA ARG A 641 0.30 29.56 -21.49
C ARG A 641 -1.04 29.27 -22.14
N LEU A 642 -1.55 30.20 -22.95
CA LEU A 642 -2.80 30.01 -23.70
C LEU A 642 -2.68 28.90 -24.76
N GLN A 643 -1.52 28.73 -25.39
CA GLN A 643 -1.27 27.62 -26.32
C GLN A 643 -1.18 26.28 -25.58
N HIS A 644 -0.41 26.21 -24.50
CA HIS A 644 -0.27 25.00 -23.69
C HIS A 644 -1.60 24.56 -23.07
N GLU A 645 -2.41 25.49 -22.57
CA GLU A 645 -3.73 25.18 -22.01
C GLU A 645 -4.69 24.61 -23.08
N LYS A 646 -4.61 25.11 -24.32
CA LYS A 646 -5.37 24.55 -25.45
C LYS A 646 -4.90 23.14 -25.80
N GLU A 647 -3.60 22.89 -25.86
CA GLU A 647 -3.02 21.56 -26.12
C GLU A 647 -3.40 20.57 -25.02
N ARG A 648 -3.36 20.99 -23.74
CA ARG A 648 -3.75 20.15 -22.61
C ARG A 648 -5.22 19.78 -22.67
N ARG A 649 -6.13 20.74 -22.91
CA ARG A 649 -7.56 20.45 -23.06
C ARG A 649 -7.84 19.47 -24.20
N ALA A 650 -7.16 19.62 -25.34
CA ALA A 650 -7.30 18.70 -26.47
C ALA A 650 -6.80 17.28 -26.14
N GLN A 651 -5.71 17.15 -25.38
CA GLN A 651 -5.19 15.85 -24.92
C GLN A 651 -6.07 15.20 -23.85
N ASP A 652 -6.60 15.98 -22.91
CA ASP A 652 -7.53 15.50 -21.88
C ASP A 652 -8.83 14.98 -22.51
N GLU A 653 -9.35 15.67 -23.55
CA GLU A 653 -10.50 15.21 -24.33
C GLU A 653 -10.22 13.91 -25.09
N LEU A 654 -9.04 13.80 -25.71
CA LEU A 654 -8.61 12.58 -26.41
C LEU A 654 -8.47 11.39 -25.44
N LEU A 655 -7.86 11.60 -24.27
CA LEU A 655 -7.69 10.58 -23.25
C LEU A 655 -9.05 10.11 -22.72
N ALA A 656 -9.96 11.03 -22.42
CA ALA A 656 -11.31 10.72 -21.95
C ALA A 656 -12.11 9.89 -22.97
N GLU A 657 -11.97 10.18 -24.26
CA GLU A 657 -12.62 9.43 -25.34
C GLU A 657 -12.02 8.02 -25.48
N LEU A 658 -10.69 7.89 -25.44
CA LEU A 658 -10.01 6.58 -25.48
C LEU A 658 -10.36 5.71 -24.25
N GLU A 659 -10.45 6.30 -23.06
CA GLU A 659 -10.88 5.59 -21.85
C GLU A 659 -12.33 5.13 -21.93
N ARG A 660 -13.22 5.94 -22.51
CA ARG A 660 -14.63 5.57 -22.71
C ARG A 660 -14.73 4.38 -23.67
N GLN A 661 -13.99 4.42 -24.77
CA GLN A 661 -13.92 3.31 -25.74
C GLN A 661 -13.36 2.04 -25.08
N ARG A 662 -12.29 2.16 -24.29
CA ARG A 662 -11.70 1.04 -23.57
C ARG A 662 -12.67 0.40 -22.58
N LYS A 663 -13.36 1.21 -21.77
CA LYS A 663 -14.37 0.72 -20.80
C LYS A 663 -15.53 0.00 -21.49
N ALA A 664 -16.00 0.51 -22.63
CA ALA A 664 -17.05 -0.14 -23.41
C ALA A 664 -16.60 -1.53 -23.92
N VAL A 665 -15.40 -1.62 -24.50
CA VAL A 665 -14.85 -2.90 -24.99
C VAL A 665 -14.59 -3.89 -23.84
N GLU A 666 -14.10 -3.41 -22.69
CA GLU A 666 -13.85 -4.24 -21.51
C GLU A 666 -15.14 -4.80 -20.90
N GLU A 667 -16.24 -4.02 -20.92
CA GLU A 667 -17.55 -4.50 -20.49
C GLU A 667 -18.09 -5.60 -21.42
N GLU A 668 -17.93 -5.45 -22.74
CA GLU A 668 -18.28 -6.48 -23.71
C GLU A 668 -17.45 -7.76 -23.50
N ARG A 669 -16.12 -7.63 -23.30
CA ARG A 669 -15.26 -8.78 -22.99
C ARG A 669 -15.65 -9.46 -21.68
N ARG A 670 -16.06 -8.70 -20.66
CA ARG A 670 -16.54 -9.28 -19.39
C ARG A 670 -17.83 -10.07 -19.58
N LYS A 671 -18.75 -9.60 -20.42
CA LYS A 671 -19.97 -10.34 -20.78
C LYS A 671 -19.62 -11.63 -21.53
N GLU A 672 -18.70 -11.54 -22.49
CA GLU A 672 -18.24 -12.70 -23.26
C GLU A 672 -17.46 -13.71 -22.40
N ALA A 673 -16.61 -13.27 -21.46
CA ALA A 673 -15.89 -14.14 -20.55
C ALA A 673 -16.83 -14.91 -19.60
N LYS A 674 -17.90 -14.25 -19.12
CA LYS A 674 -18.95 -14.92 -18.34
C LYS A 674 -19.71 -15.95 -19.18
N ALA A 675 -20.00 -15.65 -20.45
CA ALA A 675 -20.60 -16.61 -21.38
C ALA A 675 -19.69 -17.83 -21.60
N GLN A 676 -18.39 -17.59 -21.82
CA GLN A 676 -17.38 -18.63 -21.98
C GLN A 676 -17.20 -19.49 -20.72
N GLN A 677 -17.26 -18.88 -19.52
CA GLN A 677 -17.19 -19.61 -18.25
C GLN A 677 -18.42 -20.52 -18.06
N LYS A 678 -19.63 -20.00 -18.34
CA LYS A 678 -20.85 -20.82 -18.35
C LYS A 678 -20.75 -21.98 -19.34
N LEU A 679 -20.25 -21.74 -20.55
CA LEU A 679 -20.03 -22.79 -21.56
C LEU A 679 -19.06 -23.88 -21.09
N ARG A 680 -18.02 -23.53 -20.32
CA ARG A 680 -17.10 -24.50 -19.71
C ARG A 680 -17.79 -25.34 -18.62
N THR A 681 -18.69 -24.74 -17.83
CA THR A 681 -19.45 -25.46 -16.79
C THR A 681 -20.46 -26.45 -17.36
N ILE A 682 -21.08 -26.14 -18.51
CA ILE A 682 -22.06 -27.03 -19.15
C ILE A 682 -21.36 -28.24 -19.83
N GLY A 683 -20.06 -28.15 -20.12
CA GLY A 683 -19.22 -29.33 -20.43
C GLY A 683 -19.51 -30.02 -21.77
N ILE A 684 -20.17 -29.35 -22.72
CA ILE A 684 -20.74 -29.98 -23.94
C ILE A 684 -19.67 -30.40 -24.97
N CYS A 685 -18.41 -29.98 -24.85
CA CYS A 685 -17.35 -30.35 -25.78
C CYS A 685 -16.35 -31.34 -25.12
N PRO A 686 -16.42 -32.65 -25.43
CA PRO A 686 -15.57 -33.68 -24.80
C PRO A 686 -14.07 -33.51 -25.08
N ALA A 687 -13.72 -32.79 -26.15
CA ALA A 687 -12.35 -32.60 -26.63
C ALA A 687 -11.73 -31.26 -26.18
N GLY A 688 -12.42 -30.44 -25.38
CA GLY A 688 -11.86 -29.20 -24.80
C GLY A 688 -11.66 -28.05 -25.78
N PHE A 689 -12.30 -28.09 -26.95
CA PHE A 689 -12.17 -27.07 -28.00
C PHE A 689 -12.71 -25.69 -27.57
N ARG A 690 -12.13 -24.62 -28.13
CA ARG A 690 -12.50 -23.22 -27.84
C ARG A 690 -13.86 -22.89 -28.45
N TRP A 691 -14.73 -22.21 -27.70
CA TRP A 691 -16.01 -21.74 -28.22
C TRP A 691 -15.86 -20.40 -28.94
N ILE A 692 -16.44 -20.31 -30.14
CA ILE A 692 -16.44 -19.13 -31.00
C ILE A 692 -17.87 -18.59 -31.07
N LYS A 693 -18.05 -17.29 -30.83
CA LYS A 693 -19.35 -16.63 -30.88
C LYS A 693 -19.86 -16.58 -32.32
N GLN A 694 -21.10 -17.01 -32.55
CA GLN A 694 -21.82 -16.91 -33.82
C GLN A 694 -23.17 -16.21 -33.60
N ASN A 695 -23.92 -15.98 -34.68
CA ASN A 695 -25.25 -15.37 -34.57
C ASN A 695 -26.22 -16.31 -33.84
N GLY A 696 -26.75 -15.90 -32.68
CA GLY A 696 -27.70 -16.68 -31.87
C GLY A 696 -27.10 -17.77 -30.97
N GLY A 697 -25.77 -17.81 -30.80
CA GLY A 697 -25.13 -18.79 -29.91
C GLY A 697 -23.61 -18.90 -30.06
N TYR A 698 -23.05 -19.99 -29.52
CA TYR A 698 -21.63 -20.30 -29.54
C TYR A 698 -21.38 -21.66 -30.18
N ARG A 699 -20.37 -21.75 -31.06
CA ARG A 699 -19.95 -22.99 -31.73
C ARG A 699 -18.54 -23.38 -31.31
N CYS A 700 -18.31 -24.67 -31.08
CA CYS A 700 -16.99 -25.22 -30.82
C CYS A 700 -16.04 -25.01 -32.02
N SER A 701 -14.74 -24.80 -31.78
CA SER A 701 -13.74 -24.51 -32.82
C SER A 701 -13.54 -25.64 -33.84
N ALA A 702 -13.93 -26.88 -33.51
CA ALA A 702 -13.94 -28.02 -34.44
C ALA A 702 -15.25 -28.14 -35.25
N GLY A 703 -16.27 -27.35 -34.90
CA GLY A 703 -17.52 -27.16 -35.63
C GLY A 703 -18.68 -28.09 -35.22
N GLY A 704 -18.40 -29.20 -34.53
CA GLY A 704 -19.39 -30.25 -34.23
C GLY A 704 -20.47 -29.90 -33.19
N HIS A 705 -20.25 -28.92 -32.31
CA HIS A 705 -21.16 -28.60 -31.19
C HIS A 705 -21.59 -27.13 -31.22
N PHE A 706 -22.88 -26.86 -31.03
CA PHE A 706 -23.49 -25.52 -31.00
C PHE A 706 -24.42 -25.36 -29.81
N VAL A 707 -24.31 -24.24 -29.10
CA VAL A 707 -25.12 -23.90 -27.93
C VAL A 707 -25.79 -22.56 -28.19
N THR A 708 -27.11 -22.47 -28.02
CA THR A 708 -27.85 -21.22 -28.28
C THR A 708 -27.75 -20.23 -27.11
N ASP A 709 -27.93 -18.94 -27.39
CA ASP A 709 -27.92 -17.90 -26.33
C ASP A 709 -28.99 -18.16 -25.25
N SER A 710 -30.15 -18.69 -25.64
CA SER A 710 -31.23 -19.08 -24.71
C SER A 710 -30.82 -20.21 -23.75
N GLN A 711 -29.96 -21.15 -24.19
CA GLN A 711 -29.41 -22.21 -23.34
C GLN A 711 -28.36 -21.69 -22.34
N LEU A 712 -27.76 -20.52 -22.60
CA LEU A 712 -26.77 -19.87 -21.74
C LEU A 712 -27.37 -18.89 -20.74
N GLY A 713 -28.68 -18.62 -20.84
CA GLY A 713 -29.37 -17.62 -20.04
C GLY A 713 -28.74 -16.23 -20.21
N LEU A 714 -28.45 -15.86 -21.46
CA LEU A 714 -27.87 -14.59 -21.89
C LEU A 714 -28.91 -13.72 -22.61
#